data_AF-A0A4P6JM38-F1
#
_entry.id   AF-A0A4P6JM38-F1
#
_cell.length_a   1.000
_cell.length_b   1.000
_cell.length_c   1.000
_cell.angle_alpha   90.00
_cell.angle_beta   90.00
_cell.angle_gamma   90.00
#
_symmetry.space_group_name_H-M   'P 1'
#
loop_
_entity.id
_entity.type
_entity.pdbx_description
1 polymer ?
#
loop_
_entity_poly.entity_id
_entity_poly.type
_entity_poly.pdbx_seq_one_letter_code
_entity_poly.pdbx_strand_id
1 'polypeptide(L)'
;MSTQVKGSPAVITHPLEPLTPEEIRTAVAMVKAERSLSELVRFVSVALYEPSKQEVQAFREGDPVVRRAFMVLLDKSEETSATYEVIVNISEGKIESWKHISGVQPSIMPEEFLACEQAVKEHPDFLAALAKRGITNLDLVYVDPWSAGNYGVAEENSRRILRTTVHTRVNPDDSQENSYAHPVEGLHALFDLTTMQVIRVDDYGVVPVPPEPGNYVNAVQPRETLKPLEIAQPEGPSFRVNGHHVEWDNWTLRLGFAPREGLILYDIGFKENGKVRPILYRAALSEMVVPYGDASPSHSRQNAFDVGEYGVGTLANALKLGCDCLGTIYYFDAHMADADGNVLTLPNAVCMHEEDYGILWKHFNFRTEHTEVRRSRRLVVSFIATVGIYEYGFFWYFYQDGSIQQETKLTGIMNVAAIAPGEEPKYGKLIAPQLYAPHHQHFFCFRLDTNVDGARNTVVEEQTVAVPEGPENPYGNAFYVQATPLRTELEAQRDIDPCRGRTWKIINPDVHNPATGEAVSYQLMAGTNVLPFAHESSSFLQRAGFTKHHVWVTPYDPEERYPAGNYPNQHKGGDGLLAWTKADRSIEHTDLVLWHTVGVHHIARPEDWPVMPVAYAGFMLRPNGFFAQSPALDVAPQAEKEHGSHCCEHE
;
A
#
# COMPACT_ATOMS: atom_id res chain seq x y z
N MET A 1 -20.07 24.79 -7.24
CA MET A 1 -20.80 24.24 -6.08
C MET A 1 -20.72 22.72 -6.16
N SER A 2 -19.83 22.10 -5.39
CA SER A 2 -19.67 20.64 -5.40
C SER A 2 -20.69 20.02 -4.44
N THR A 3 -21.58 19.20 -4.98
CA THR A 3 -22.59 18.46 -4.24
C THR A 3 -21.98 17.18 -3.69
N GLN A 4 -21.77 17.12 -2.38
CA GLN A 4 -21.41 15.89 -1.67
C GLN A 4 -22.66 14.99 -1.61
N VAL A 5 -22.65 13.86 -2.32
CA VAL A 5 -23.71 12.87 -2.23
C VAL A 5 -23.38 11.93 -1.06
N LYS A 6 -24.09 12.07 0.07
CA LYS A 6 -23.98 11.14 1.20
C LYS A 6 -24.98 9.99 1.04
N GLY A 7 -24.51 8.74 1.12
CA GLY A 7 -25.33 7.54 1.11
C GLY A 7 -26.21 7.39 2.36
N SER A 8 -27.34 6.70 2.24
CA SER A 8 -28.23 6.29 3.35
C SER A 8 -27.58 5.21 4.24
N PRO A 9 -28.03 5.00 5.50
CA PRO A 9 -27.48 3.96 6.36
C PRO A 9 -27.57 2.57 5.71
N ALA A 10 -26.43 1.93 5.51
CA ALA A 10 -26.29 0.76 4.65
C ALA A 10 -26.87 -0.51 5.30
N VAL A 11 -27.87 -1.10 4.66
CA VAL A 11 -28.16 -2.52 4.79
C VAL A 11 -27.03 -3.26 4.08
N ILE A 12 -26.33 -4.17 4.75
CA ILE A 12 -25.31 -5.00 4.10
C ILE A 12 -26.00 -5.90 3.08
N THR A 13 -25.60 -5.78 1.82
CA THR A 13 -26.18 -6.50 0.69
C THR A 13 -25.27 -7.60 0.14
N HIS A 14 -23.99 -7.61 0.54
CA HIS A 14 -23.02 -8.57 0.03
C HIS A 14 -22.02 -9.03 1.12
N PRO A 15 -21.57 -10.29 1.13
CA PRO A 15 -20.69 -10.84 2.17
C PRO A 15 -19.28 -10.24 2.22
N LEU A 16 -18.81 -9.60 1.13
CA LEU A 16 -17.51 -8.90 1.06
C LEU A 16 -17.54 -7.42 1.51
N GLU A 17 -18.70 -6.87 1.86
CA GLU A 17 -18.75 -5.50 2.39
C GLU A 17 -18.01 -5.41 3.72
N PRO A 18 -17.26 -4.31 4.00
CA PRO A 18 -16.62 -4.08 5.30
C PRO A 18 -17.59 -4.22 6.48
N LEU A 19 -17.07 -4.49 7.67
CA LEU A 19 -17.90 -4.53 8.87
C LEU A 19 -18.53 -3.15 9.12
N THR A 20 -19.83 -3.13 9.43
CA THR A 20 -20.50 -1.90 9.88
C THR A 20 -20.09 -1.53 11.32
N PRO A 21 -20.32 -0.27 11.74
CA PRO A 21 -20.15 0.12 13.15
C PRO A 21 -20.88 -0.79 14.14
N GLU A 22 -22.07 -1.28 13.78
CA GLU A 22 -22.87 -2.14 14.67
C GLU A 22 -22.33 -3.56 14.73
N GLU A 23 -21.85 -4.09 13.61
CA GLU A 23 -21.15 -5.38 13.56
C GLU A 23 -19.88 -5.36 14.40
N ILE A 24 -19.08 -4.29 14.33
CA ILE A 24 -17.89 -4.11 15.17
C ILE A 24 -18.27 -4.07 16.64
N ARG A 25 -19.24 -3.24 17.04
CA ARG A 25 -19.72 -3.17 18.43
C ARG A 25 -20.20 -4.53 18.94
N THR A 26 -20.95 -5.25 18.13
CA THR A 26 -21.49 -6.56 18.48
C THR A 26 -20.37 -7.58 18.68
N ALA A 27 -19.43 -7.67 17.74
CA ALA A 27 -18.30 -8.60 17.83
C ALA A 27 -17.42 -8.32 19.07
N VAL A 28 -17.10 -7.05 19.32
CA VAL A 28 -16.35 -6.63 20.51
C VAL A 28 -17.10 -6.97 21.80
N ALA A 29 -18.41 -6.69 21.87
CA ALA A 29 -19.22 -6.99 23.04
C ALA A 29 -19.25 -8.50 23.34
N MET A 30 -19.35 -9.34 22.30
CA MET A 30 -19.30 -10.80 22.45
C MET A 30 -17.95 -11.27 23.01
N VAL A 31 -16.84 -10.75 22.48
CA VAL A 31 -15.50 -11.08 22.96
C VAL A 31 -15.28 -10.64 24.41
N LYS A 32 -15.75 -9.44 24.79
CA LYS A 32 -15.69 -8.94 26.17
C LYS A 32 -16.54 -9.77 27.15
N ALA A 33 -17.60 -10.43 26.67
CA ALA A 33 -18.53 -11.19 27.51
C ALA A 33 -18.12 -12.67 27.73
N GLU A 34 -17.43 -13.30 26.78
CA GLU A 34 -17.14 -14.74 26.79
C GLU A 34 -16.24 -15.17 27.95
N ARG A 35 -15.15 -14.43 28.15
CA ARG A 35 -14.19 -14.65 29.23
C ARG A 35 -14.08 -13.33 29.96
N SER A 36 -13.97 -13.33 31.28
CA SER A 36 -13.75 -12.11 32.05
C SER A 36 -12.38 -11.51 31.67
N LEU A 37 -12.33 -10.84 30.51
CA LEU A 37 -11.11 -10.27 29.95
C LEU A 37 -10.60 -9.24 30.94
N SER A 38 -9.29 -9.30 31.20
CA SER A 38 -8.61 -8.27 31.96
C SER A 38 -8.81 -6.92 31.28
N GLU A 39 -8.85 -5.85 32.07
CA GLU A 39 -8.81 -4.47 31.56
C GLU A 39 -7.50 -4.16 30.81
N LEU A 40 -6.51 -5.06 30.87
CA LEU A 40 -5.24 -4.98 30.14
C LEU A 40 -5.30 -5.60 28.73
N VAL A 41 -6.40 -6.23 28.33
CA VAL A 41 -6.59 -6.73 26.96
C VAL A 41 -6.83 -5.55 26.02
N ARG A 42 -6.19 -5.57 24.85
CA ARG A 42 -6.37 -4.59 23.77
C ARG A 42 -6.79 -5.26 22.48
N PHE A 43 -7.60 -4.57 21.70
CA PHE A 43 -8.02 -4.95 20.36
C PHE A 43 -7.05 -4.34 19.34
N VAL A 44 -6.09 -5.14 18.85
CA VAL A 44 -5.10 -4.65 17.88
C VAL A 44 -5.74 -4.44 16.50
N SER A 45 -6.66 -5.30 16.12
CA SER A 45 -7.44 -5.13 14.90
C SER A 45 -8.77 -5.86 14.98
N VAL A 46 -9.81 -5.27 14.39
CA VAL A 46 -11.11 -5.90 14.15
C VAL A 46 -11.45 -5.69 12.68
N ALA A 47 -11.55 -6.78 11.93
CA ALA A 47 -11.78 -6.75 10.49
C ALA A 47 -12.81 -7.80 10.07
N LEU A 48 -13.36 -7.65 8.86
CA LEU A 48 -14.16 -8.70 8.24
C LEU A 48 -13.30 -9.97 8.14
N TYR A 49 -13.80 -11.09 8.66
CA TYR A 49 -13.27 -12.39 8.28
C TYR A 49 -13.82 -12.72 6.91
N GLU A 50 -13.02 -12.51 5.88
CA GLU A 50 -13.45 -12.67 4.48
C GLU A 50 -14.08 -14.05 4.29
N PRO A 51 -15.29 -14.14 3.69
CA PRO A 51 -15.87 -15.42 3.29
C PRO A 51 -14.93 -16.16 2.32
N SER A 52 -15.06 -17.47 2.26
CA SER A 52 -14.33 -18.25 1.26
C SER A 52 -14.70 -17.82 -0.16
N LYS A 53 -13.75 -17.92 -1.09
CA LYS A 53 -13.98 -17.64 -2.52
C LYS A 53 -15.18 -18.43 -3.08
N GLN A 54 -15.37 -19.65 -2.60
CA GLN A 54 -16.52 -20.49 -2.96
C GLN A 54 -17.86 -19.91 -2.47
N GLU A 55 -17.94 -19.45 -1.21
CA GLU A 55 -19.15 -18.80 -0.67
C GLU A 55 -19.50 -17.55 -1.47
N VAL A 56 -18.51 -16.72 -1.83
CA VAL A 56 -18.73 -15.52 -2.63
C VAL A 56 -19.22 -15.85 -4.03
N GLN A 57 -18.58 -16.79 -4.72
CA GLN A 57 -19.00 -17.18 -6.08
C GLN A 57 -20.38 -17.83 -6.12
N ALA A 58 -20.78 -18.50 -5.04
CA ALA A 58 -22.10 -19.10 -4.89
C ALA A 58 -23.19 -18.06 -4.54
N PHE A 59 -22.82 -16.94 -3.91
CA PHE A 59 -23.75 -15.90 -3.47
C PHE A 59 -24.55 -15.30 -4.63
N ARG A 60 -25.85 -15.08 -4.39
CA ARG A 60 -26.77 -14.36 -5.28
C ARG A 60 -27.45 -13.24 -4.51
N GLU A 61 -27.79 -12.17 -5.21
CA GLU A 61 -28.53 -11.05 -4.62
C GLU A 61 -29.83 -11.54 -3.97
N GLY A 62 -30.02 -11.18 -2.70
CA GLY A 62 -31.14 -11.63 -1.87
C GLY A 62 -30.86 -12.85 -0.99
N ASP A 63 -29.73 -13.55 -1.19
CA ASP A 63 -29.30 -14.61 -0.28
C ASP A 63 -28.96 -14.02 1.12
N PRO A 64 -29.18 -14.79 2.21
CA PRO A 64 -28.76 -14.36 3.54
C PRO A 64 -27.25 -14.14 3.61
N VAL A 65 -26.85 -12.98 4.14
CA VAL A 65 -25.43 -12.66 4.32
C VAL A 65 -24.96 -13.14 5.69
N VAL A 66 -24.03 -14.10 5.72
CA VAL A 66 -23.36 -14.53 6.95
C VAL A 66 -22.17 -13.62 7.21
N ARG A 67 -22.06 -13.12 8.44
CA ARG A 67 -21.10 -12.07 8.83
C ARG A 67 -20.21 -12.57 9.96
N ARG A 68 -18.90 -12.54 9.70
CA ARG A 68 -17.86 -12.96 10.63
C ARG A 68 -16.83 -11.86 10.80
N ALA A 69 -16.38 -11.63 12.03
CA ALA A 69 -15.25 -10.75 12.34
C ALA A 69 -14.03 -11.59 12.71
N PHE A 70 -12.87 -11.20 12.20
CA PHE A 70 -11.57 -11.66 12.65
C PHE A 70 -10.94 -10.58 13.52
N MET A 71 -10.48 -10.97 14.70
CA MET A 71 -9.97 -10.06 15.72
C MET A 71 -8.60 -10.52 16.18
N VAL A 72 -7.66 -9.58 16.28
CA VAL A 72 -6.38 -9.80 16.94
C VAL A 72 -6.42 -9.10 18.28
N LEU A 73 -6.25 -9.86 19.35
CA LEU A 73 -6.21 -9.36 20.71
C LEU A 73 -4.79 -9.45 21.26
N LEU A 74 -4.42 -8.49 22.09
CA LEU A 74 -3.19 -8.48 22.87
C LEU A 74 -3.54 -8.44 24.35
N ASP A 75 -3.24 -9.51 25.08
CA ASP A 75 -3.38 -9.54 26.53
C ASP A 75 -2.05 -9.14 27.18
N LYS A 76 -2.02 -7.97 27.81
CA LYS A 76 -0.83 -7.43 28.48
C LYS A 76 -0.71 -7.85 29.95
N SER A 77 -1.55 -8.76 30.44
CA SER A 77 -1.48 -9.24 31.83
C SER A 77 -0.32 -10.22 32.08
N GLU A 78 0.23 -10.81 31.02
CA GLU A 78 1.43 -11.65 31.07
C GLU A 78 2.69 -10.84 30.77
N GLU A 79 3.84 -11.25 31.33
CA GLU A 79 5.12 -10.52 31.22
C GLU A 79 5.56 -10.27 29.76
N THR A 80 5.26 -11.19 28.84
CA THR A 80 5.63 -11.07 27.41
C THR A 80 4.49 -10.57 26.53
N SER A 81 3.32 -10.29 27.11
CA SER A 81 2.01 -10.25 26.44
C SER A 81 1.67 -11.55 25.69
N ALA A 82 0.37 -11.81 25.55
CA ALA A 82 -0.15 -12.95 24.79
C ALA A 82 -1.04 -12.48 23.64
N THR A 83 -0.78 -13.00 22.43
CA THR A 83 -1.52 -12.62 21.22
C THR A 83 -2.59 -13.66 20.90
N TYR A 84 -3.82 -13.24 20.67
CA TYR A 84 -4.92 -14.16 20.33
C TYR A 84 -5.57 -13.78 19.00
N GLU A 85 -5.90 -14.79 18.22
CA GLU A 85 -6.80 -14.69 17.07
C GLU A 85 -8.19 -15.16 17.49
N VAL A 86 -9.21 -14.36 17.21
CA VAL A 86 -10.60 -14.68 17.53
C VAL A 86 -11.47 -14.51 16.29
N ILE A 87 -12.28 -15.52 15.99
CA ILE A 87 -13.29 -15.46 14.93
C ILE A 87 -14.66 -15.42 15.57
N VAL A 88 -15.40 -14.35 15.32
CA VAL A 88 -16.76 -14.14 15.84
C VAL A 88 -17.75 -14.24 14.72
N ASN A 89 -18.69 -15.19 14.79
CA ASN A 89 -19.83 -15.23 13.88
C ASN A 89 -20.95 -14.37 14.45
N ILE A 90 -21.07 -13.17 13.89
CA ILE A 90 -21.99 -12.12 14.33
C ILE A 90 -23.43 -12.55 14.00
N SER A 91 -23.64 -13.16 12.83
CA SER A 91 -24.95 -13.63 12.39
C SER A 91 -25.55 -14.70 13.30
N GLU A 92 -24.71 -15.60 13.83
CA GLU A 92 -25.13 -16.68 14.72
C GLU A 92 -24.98 -16.34 16.21
N GLY A 93 -24.36 -15.21 16.54
CA GLY A 93 -24.14 -14.81 17.93
C GLY A 93 -23.22 -15.76 18.71
N LYS A 94 -22.19 -16.32 18.07
CA LYS A 94 -21.21 -17.21 18.72
C LYS A 94 -19.75 -16.90 18.35
N ILE A 95 -18.82 -17.26 19.24
CA ILE A 95 -17.39 -17.27 18.94
C ILE A 95 -17.03 -18.63 18.32
N GLU A 96 -16.52 -18.63 17.09
CA GLU A 96 -16.18 -19.85 16.34
C GLU A 96 -14.75 -20.34 16.63
N SER A 97 -13.83 -19.42 16.91
CA SER A 97 -12.42 -19.73 17.17
C SER A 97 -11.83 -18.76 18.19
N TRP A 98 -10.96 -19.27 19.06
CA TRP A 98 -10.13 -18.50 19.98
C TRP A 98 -8.77 -19.20 20.09
N LYS A 99 -7.74 -18.63 19.49
CA LYS A 99 -6.43 -19.28 19.35
C LYS A 99 -5.33 -18.39 19.90
N HIS A 100 -4.53 -18.93 20.83
CA HIS A 100 -3.29 -18.29 21.26
C HIS A 100 -2.23 -18.46 20.17
N ILE A 101 -1.64 -17.37 19.71
CA ILE A 101 -0.51 -17.36 18.77
C ILE A 101 0.77 -17.10 19.55
N SER A 102 1.54 -18.17 19.78
CA SER A 102 2.74 -18.11 20.61
C SER A 102 3.92 -17.48 19.89
N GLY A 103 4.67 -16.63 20.60
CA GLY A 103 5.98 -16.15 20.15
C GLY A 103 5.94 -15.10 19.03
N VAL A 104 4.80 -14.43 18.86
CA VAL A 104 4.62 -13.35 17.87
C VAL A 104 4.31 -12.02 18.55
N GLN A 105 4.56 -10.92 17.85
CA GLN A 105 4.14 -9.58 18.24
C GLN A 105 3.19 -9.02 17.18
N PRO A 106 1.97 -8.58 17.54
CA PRO A 106 1.06 -7.97 16.59
C PRO A 106 1.46 -6.52 16.28
N SER A 107 0.77 -5.89 15.33
CA SER A 107 1.02 -4.50 14.94
C SER A 107 0.95 -3.55 16.14
N ILE A 108 1.70 -2.45 16.07
CA ILE A 108 1.78 -1.44 17.11
C ILE A 108 0.58 -0.49 16.97
N MET A 109 -0.12 -0.23 18.06
CA MET A 109 -1.34 0.58 18.06
C MET A 109 -1.01 2.07 18.24
N PRO A 110 -1.72 3.02 17.60
CA PRO A 110 -1.44 4.45 17.71
C PRO A 110 -1.35 4.99 19.15
N GLU A 111 -2.17 4.47 20.06
CA GLU A 111 -2.17 4.86 21.47
C GLU A 111 -0.86 4.50 22.19
N GLU A 112 -0.19 3.44 21.73
CA GLU A 112 1.12 3.04 22.24
C GLU A 112 2.22 4.06 21.89
N PHE A 113 2.07 4.81 20.79
CA PHE A 113 3.05 5.80 20.34
C PHE A 113 3.08 7.01 21.28
N LEU A 114 1.89 7.56 21.59
CA LEU A 114 1.73 8.72 22.47
C LEU A 114 2.25 8.42 23.88
N ALA A 115 1.94 7.24 24.39
CA ALA A 115 2.41 6.81 25.70
C ALA A 115 3.94 6.61 25.73
N CYS A 116 4.54 6.11 24.65
CA CYS A 116 5.99 6.00 24.51
C CYS A 116 6.66 7.38 24.56
N GLU A 117 6.18 8.35 23.78
CA GLU A 117 6.74 9.71 23.78
C GLU A 117 6.71 10.33 25.18
N GLN A 118 5.56 10.26 25.85
CA GLN A 118 5.42 10.82 27.19
C GLN A 118 6.41 10.18 28.18
N ALA A 119 6.45 8.85 28.25
CA ALA A 119 7.32 8.14 29.19
C ALA A 119 8.81 8.39 28.93
N VAL A 120 9.22 8.51 27.66
CA VAL A 120 10.61 8.84 27.30
C VAL A 120 10.97 10.25 27.75
N LYS A 121 10.07 11.22 27.55
CA LYS A 121 10.29 12.62 27.97
C LYS A 121 10.35 12.80 29.49
N GLU A 122 9.87 11.83 30.26
CA GLU A 122 9.95 11.83 31.74
C GLU A 122 11.18 11.06 32.27
N HIS A 123 11.91 10.32 31.43
CA HIS A 123 12.97 9.42 31.88
C HIS A 123 14.28 10.17 32.26
N PRO A 124 14.84 9.97 33.47
CA PRO A 124 16.01 10.72 33.95
C PRO A 124 17.24 10.68 33.03
N ASP A 125 17.56 9.52 32.46
CA ASP A 125 18.72 9.38 31.57
C ASP A 125 18.50 10.08 30.23
N PHE A 126 17.26 10.16 29.77
CA PHE A 126 16.89 10.86 28.55
C PHE A 126 17.01 12.38 28.75
N LEU A 127 16.49 12.88 29.88
CA LEU A 127 16.64 14.27 30.29
C LEU A 127 18.11 14.67 30.44
N ALA A 128 18.93 13.81 31.04
CA ALA A 128 20.37 14.04 31.17
C ALA A 128 21.05 14.10 29.79
N ALA A 129 20.66 13.23 28.84
CA ALA A 129 21.21 13.21 27.49
C ALA A 129 20.80 14.44 26.65
N LEU A 130 19.57 14.95 26.82
CA LEU A 130 19.12 16.22 26.23
C LEU A 130 19.88 17.42 26.83
N ALA A 131 20.08 17.44 28.14
CA ALA A 131 20.82 18.51 28.81
C ALA A 131 22.28 18.61 28.33
N LYS A 132 22.94 17.48 28.03
CA LYS A 132 24.28 17.47 27.39
C LYS A 132 24.31 18.18 26.03
N ARG A 133 23.16 18.25 25.35
CA ARG A 133 22.98 18.89 24.03
C ARG A 133 22.45 20.32 24.15
N GLY A 134 22.29 20.84 25.37
CA GLY A 134 21.74 22.17 25.62
C GLY A 134 20.22 22.26 25.49
N ILE A 135 19.52 21.13 25.39
CA ILE A 135 18.07 21.07 25.24
C ILE A 135 17.44 20.86 26.62
N THR A 136 16.78 21.89 27.14
CA THR A 136 16.10 21.83 28.45
C THR A 136 14.60 22.11 28.37
N ASN A 137 14.11 22.65 27.25
CA ASN A 137 12.70 22.88 27.03
C ASN A 137 12.06 21.66 26.35
N LEU A 138 11.39 20.81 27.14
CA LEU A 138 10.79 19.58 26.66
C LEU A 138 9.54 19.81 25.79
N ASP A 139 8.93 20.99 25.83
CA ASP A 139 7.79 21.34 24.98
C ASP A 139 8.18 21.46 23.50
N LEU A 140 9.49 21.56 23.24
CA LEU A 140 10.05 21.61 21.88
C LEU A 140 10.52 20.25 21.39
N VAL A 141 10.64 19.27 22.28
CA VAL A 141 11.19 17.94 21.96
C VAL A 141 10.07 16.99 21.58
N TYR A 142 10.27 16.29 20.47
CA TYR A 142 9.39 15.26 19.97
C TYR A 142 10.14 13.94 19.88
N VAL A 143 9.42 12.85 20.15
CA VAL A 143 9.98 11.50 20.19
C VAL A 143 9.15 10.61 19.26
N ASP A 144 9.70 10.27 18.10
CA ASP A 144 9.03 9.39 17.14
C ASP A 144 9.32 7.92 17.48
N PRO A 145 8.30 7.11 17.74
CA PRO A 145 8.48 5.68 17.99
C PRO A 145 8.53 4.88 16.69
N TRP A 146 9.49 3.97 16.59
CA TRP A 146 9.70 3.07 15.47
C TRP A 146 9.67 1.61 15.93
N SER A 147 9.22 0.73 15.03
CA SER A 147 9.39 -0.71 15.19
C SER A 147 10.87 -1.07 15.37
N ALA A 148 11.12 -2.04 16.25
CA ALA A 148 12.49 -2.39 16.63
C ALA A 148 13.22 -3.27 15.60
N GLY A 149 12.48 -3.93 14.70
CA GLY A 149 12.97 -5.05 13.90
C GLY A 149 13.42 -6.24 14.76
N ASN A 150 14.20 -7.17 14.20
CA ASN A 150 14.80 -8.28 14.96
C ASN A 150 16.27 -8.45 14.61
N TYR A 151 17.15 -8.24 15.59
CA TYR A 151 18.61 -8.34 15.40
C TYR A 151 19.24 -9.43 16.27
N GLY A 152 18.43 -10.35 16.82
CA GLY A 152 18.91 -11.44 17.66
C GLY A 152 19.34 -11.05 19.08
N VAL A 153 19.06 -9.81 19.51
CA VAL A 153 19.40 -9.33 20.87
C VAL A 153 18.50 -10.02 21.91
N ALA A 154 19.10 -10.71 22.88
CA ALA A 154 18.37 -11.54 23.84
C ALA A 154 17.37 -10.74 24.70
N GLU A 155 17.75 -9.54 25.16
CA GLU A 155 16.89 -8.66 25.96
C GLU A 155 15.62 -8.20 25.21
N GLU A 156 15.73 -8.03 23.90
CA GLU A 156 14.63 -7.53 23.05
C GLU A 156 13.70 -8.66 22.60
N ASN A 157 14.22 -9.88 22.42
CA ASN A 157 13.45 -11.03 21.93
C ASN A 157 12.38 -11.54 22.90
N SER A 158 12.46 -11.18 24.19
CA SER A 158 11.47 -11.55 25.21
C SER A 158 10.45 -10.44 25.50
N ARG A 159 10.50 -9.33 24.75
CA ARG A 159 9.71 -8.12 25.01
C ARG A 159 9.07 -7.61 23.72
N ARG A 160 8.05 -6.77 23.87
CA ARG A 160 7.42 -6.03 22.77
C ARG A 160 8.06 -4.64 22.72
N ILE A 161 8.84 -4.33 21.70
CA ILE A 161 9.82 -3.23 21.75
C ILE A 161 9.54 -2.15 20.70
N LEU A 162 9.64 -0.90 21.14
CA LEU A 162 9.87 0.26 20.27
C LEU A 162 11.29 0.80 20.46
N ARG A 163 11.80 1.41 19.40
CA ARG A 163 12.98 2.26 19.45
C ARG A 163 12.62 3.65 18.97
N THR A 164 13.12 4.69 19.62
CA THR A 164 12.74 6.05 19.26
C THR A 164 13.79 6.80 18.46
N THR A 165 13.35 7.77 17.66
CA THR A 165 14.17 8.87 17.13
C THR A 165 13.70 10.19 17.75
N VAL A 166 14.59 11.17 17.82
CA VAL A 166 14.32 12.42 18.55
C VAL A 166 14.58 13.60 17.64
N HIS A 167 13.66 14.56 17.67
CA HIS A 167 13.78 15.84 16.98
C HIS A 167 13.29 16.97 17.87
N THR A 168 13.65 18.21 17.55
CA THR A 168 13.29 19.36 18.39
C THR A 168 12.87 20.56 17.54
N ARG A 169 12.09 21.47 18.10
CA ARG A 169 12.06 22.85 17.64
C ARG A 169 13.19 23.63 18.33
N VAL A 170 13.75 24.62 17.65
CA VAL A 170 14.76 25.54 18.21
C VAL A 170 14.18 26.93 18.44
N ASN A 171 13.07 27.27 17.78
CA ASN A 171 12.33 28.50 17.99
C ASN A 171 11.04 28.23 18.82
N PRO A 172 11.03 28.60 20.12
CA PRO A 172 9.84 28.38 20.96
C PRO A 172 8.63 29.23 20.54
N ASP A 173 8.86 30.34 19.85
CA ASP A 173 7.80 31.27 19.43
C ASP A 173 7.12 30.84 18.12
N ASP A 174 7.69 29.87 17.40
CA ASP A 174 7.14 29.34 16.15
C ASP A 174 6.56 27.93 16.34
N SER A 175 5.26 27.86 16.60
CA SER A 175 4.52 26.59 16.71
C SER A 175 4.38 25.82 15.40
N GLN A 176 4.82 26.39 14.28
CA GLN A 176 4.81 25.76 12.96
C GLN A 176 6.23 25.44 12.46
N GLU A 177 7.26 25.65 13.29
CA GLU A 177 8.62 25.27 12.92
C GLU A 177 8.69 23.76 12.68
N ASN A 178 9.29 23.39 11.55
CA ASN A 178 9.48 22.00 11.18
C ASN A 178 10.56 21.38 12.07
N SER A 179 10.15 20.60 13.07
CA SER A 179 11.05 19.96 14.02
C SER A 179 12.00 18.95 13.35
N TYR A 180 11.61 18.36 12.21
CA TYR A 180 12.49 17.47 11.44
C TYR A 180 13.71 18.20 10.89
N ALA A 181 13.72 19.53 10.83
CA ALA A 181 14.93 20.28 10.48
C ALA A 181 16.04 20.16 11.53
N HIS A 182 15.71 19.66 12.73
CA HIS A 182 16.58 19.66 13.90
C HIS A 182 16.58 18.27 14.58
N PRO A 183 17.04 17.20 13.89
CA PRO A 183 17.20 15.89 14.51
C PRO A 183 18.22 15.95 15.66
N VAL A 184 17.90 15.28 16.76
CA VAL A 184 18.75 15.14 17.94
C VAL A 184 19.52 13.82 17.82
N GLU A 185 20.56 13.86 17.00
CA GLU A 185 21.30 12.68 16.58
C GLU A 185 22.00 11.92 17.73
N GLY A 186 22.09 10.60 17.55
CA GLY A 186 22.72 9.68 18.49
C GLY A 186 21.94 9.42 19.77
N LEU A 187 20.73 9.96 19.94
CA LEU A 187 19.90 9.75 21.14
C LEU A 187 18.67 8.91 20.82
N HIS A 188 18.56 7.75 21.48
CA HIS A 188 17.43 6.83 21.31
C HIS A 188 16.98 6.28 22.65
N ALA A 189 15.69 5.98 22.78
CA ALA A 189 15.17 5.19 23.89
C ALA A 189 14.70 3.83 23.36
N LEU A 190 14.96 2.78 24.14
CA LEU A 190 14.36 1.47 23.97
C LEU A 190 13.16 1.38 24.93
N PHE A 191 11.98 1.14 24.40
CA PHE A 191 10.72 1.18 25.16
C PHE A 191 10.00 -0.17 25.11
N ASP A 192 9.56 -0.65 26.27
CA ASP A 192 8.76 -1.87 26.40
C ASP A 192 7.26 -1.52 26.32
N LEU A 193 6.61 -1.98 25.26
CA LEU A 193 5.18 -1.80 25.00
C LEU A 193 4.29 -2.64 25.91
N THR A 194 4.81 -3.69 26.54
CA THR A 194 4.03 -4.48 27.50
C THR A 194 3.96 -3.74 28.83
N THR A 195 5.11 -3.37 29.40
CA THR A 195 5.17 -2.70 30.71
C THR A 195 4.97 -1.19 30.63
N MET A 196 5.00 -0.62 29.42
CA MET A 196 4.94 0.82 29.16
C MET A 196 6.08 1.59 29.83
N GLN A 197 7.30 1.07 29.75
CA GLN A 197 8.48 1.63 30.41
C GLN A 197 9.69 1.74 29.49
N VAL A 198 10.51 2.77 29.72
CA VAL A 198 11.83 2.88 29.12
C VAL A 198 12.75 1.81 29.73
N ILE A 199 13.33 0.96 28.89
CA ILE A 199 14.29 -0.07 29.30
C ILE A 199 15.68 0.55 29.46
N ARG A 200 16.09 1.31 28.44
CA ARG A 200 17.37 2.01 28.42
C ARG A 200 17.34 3.21 27.46
N VAL A 201 18.28 4.12 27.67
CA VAL A 201 18.57 5.23 26.77
C VAL A 201 19.95 5.00 26.15
N ASP A 202 19.98 4.89 24.83
CA ASP A 202 21.19 4.73 24.04
C ASP A 202 21.65 6.13 23.57
N ASP A 203 22.80 6.61 24.07
CA ASP A 203 23.42 7.91 23.73
C ASP A 203 24.79 7.70 23.07
N TYR A 204 24.83 7.75 21.74
CA TYR A 204 26.02 7.51 20.91
C TYR A 204 26.95 8.73 20.76
N GLY A 205 26.69 9.79 21.53
CA GLY A 205 27.47 11.02 21.51
C GLY A 205 26.71 12.21 20.94
N VAL A 206 27.23 13.40 21.21
CA VAL A 206 26.60 14.67 20.80
C VAL A 206 27.06 15.04 19.40
N VAL A 207 26.10 15.14 18.49
CA VAL A 207 26.25 15.84 17.20
C VAL A 207 25.51 17.17 17.30
N PRO A 208 26.06 18.28 16.78
CA PRO A 208 25.37 19.56 16.77
C PRO A 208 24.01 19.46 16.06
N VAL A 209 22.98 20.03 16.68
CA VAL A 209 21.65 20.15 16.07
C VAL A 209 21.77 21.03 14.82
N PRO A 210 21.23 20.62 13.65
CA PRO A 210 21.33 21.42 12.43
C PRO A 210 20.70 22.81 12.61
N PRO A 211 21.34 23.88 12.10
CA PRO A 211 21.00 25.26 12.47
C PRO A 211 19.95 25.91 11.58
N GLU A 212 19.74 25.40 10.36
CA GLU A 212 18.81 26.00 9.41
C GLU A 212 17.40 25.45 9.60
N PRO A 213 16.37 26.31 9.62
CA PRO A 213 14.99 25.84 9.69
C PRO A 213 14.59 25.20 8.35
N GLY A 214 13.69 24.23 8.41
CA GLY A 214 13.11 23.54 7.26
C GLY A 214 11.63 23.85 7.08
N ASN A 215 11.20 25.08 7.36
CA ASN A 215 9.78 25.42 7.38
C ASN A 215 9.20 25.41 5.96
N TYR A 216 8.00 24.84 5.82
CA TYR A 216 7.23 24.83 4.57
C TYR A 216 5.88 25.56 4.70
N VAL A 217 5.40 25.78 5.93
CA VAL A 217 4.20 26.57 6.21
C VAL A 217 4.57 28.05 6.19
N ASN A 218 4.01 28.82 5.25
CA ASN A 218 4.24 30.26 5.10
C ASN A 218 5.72 30.69 4.96
N ALA A 219 6.61 29.76 4.61
CA ALA A 219 8.05 30.01 4.53
C ALA A 219 8.46 30.85 3.31
N VAL A 220 7.65 30.80 2.24
CA VAL A 220 7.86 31.56 1.00
C VAL A 220 6.54 32.18 0.53
N GLN A 221 6.62 33.31 -0.17
CA GLN A 221 5.45 33.92 -0.80
C GLN A 221 4.88 32.99 -1.88
N PRO A 222 3.58 32.64 -1.83
CA PRO A 222 2.95 31.85 -2.88
C PRO A 222 3.03 32.51 -4.25
N ARG A 223 3.13 31.71 -5.32
CA ARG A 223 3.06 32.22 -6.70
C ARG A 223 1.61 32.56 -7.05
N GLU A 224 1.42 33.68 -7.74
CA GLU A 224 0.09 34.14 -8.19
C GLU A 224 -0.13 33.94 -9.70
N THR A 225 0.74 33.17 -10.37
CA THR A 225 0.77 33.05 -11.84
C THR A 225 -0.25 32.07 -12.41
N LEU A 226 -0.79 31.15 -11.61
CA LEU A 226 -1.71 30.11 -12.08
C LEU A 226 -3.16 30.60 -12.00
N LYS A 227 -3.89 30.46 -13.10
CA LYS A 227 -5.34 30.68 -13.15
C LYS A 227 -6.08 29.46 -12.57
N PRO A 228 -7.29 29.62 -12.01
CA PRO A 228 -8.10 28.50 -11.54
C PRO A 228 -8.36 27.46 -12.63
N LEU A 229 -8.31 26.18 -12.27
CA LEU A 229 -8.71 25.04 -13.10
C LEU A 229 -9.95 24.38 -12.46
N GLU A 230 -11.09 24.45 -13.14
CA GLU A 230 -12.33 23.84 -12.67
C GLU A 230 -12.65 22.57 -13.45
N ILE A 231 -12.82 21.46 -12.73
CA ILE A 231 -13.27 20.17 -13.28
C ILE A 231 -14.70 19.94 -12.81
N ALA A 232 -15.64 19.87 -13.75
CA ALA A 232 -17.07 19.75 -13.44
C ALA A 232 -17.76 18.71 -14.33
N GLN A 233 -18.67 17.93 -13.73
CA GLN A 233 -19.56 17.01 -14.42
C GLN A 233 -21.02 17.47 -14.23
N PRO A 234 -21.54 18.34 -15.12
CA PRO A 234 -22.85 18.97 -14.93
C PRO A 234 -24.03 17.98 -14.95
N GLU A 235 -23.82 16.80 -15.55
CA GLU A 235 -24.81 15.72 -15.65
C GLU A 235 -24.56 14.60 -14.61
N GLY A 236 -23.64 14.84 -13.67
CA GLY A 236 -23.18 13.83 -12.70
C GLY A 236 -22.10 12.90 -13.25
N PRO A 237 -21.55 12.01 -12.40
CA PRO A 237 -20.56 11.03 -12.82
C PRO A 237 -21.20 9.88 -13.62
N SER A 238 -20.40 9.21 -14.43
CA SER A 238 -20.81 8.08 -15.29
C SER A 238 -20.79 6.73 -14.55
N PHE A 239 -20.18 6.67 -13.36
CA PHE A 239 -20.20 5.48 -12.52
C PHE A 239 -21.48 5.37 -11.69
N ARG A 240 -21.81 4.15 -11.28
CA ARG A 240 -22.90 3.85 -10.34
C ARG A 240 -22.34 3.12 -9.13
N VAL A 241 -22.90 3.45 -7.96
CA VAL A 241 -22.52 2.84 -6.69
C VAL A 241 -23.76 2.25 -6.02
N ASN A 242 -23.71 0.97 -5.67
CA ASN A 242 -24.72 0.31 -4.85
C ASN A 242 -24.04 -0.35 -3.64
N GLY A 243 -24.15 0.27 -2.47
CA GLY A 243 -23.34 -0.08 -1.30
C GLY A 243 -21.85 0.08 -1.64
N HIS A 244 -21.13 -1.03 -1.66
CA HIS A 244 -19.72 -1.07 -2.07
C HIS A 244 -19.47 -1.61 -3.47
N HIS A 245 -20.53 -1.94 -4.24
CA HIS A 245 -20.43 -2.36 -5.64
C HIS A 245 -20.36 -1.14 -6.56
N VAL A 246 -19.42 -1.15 -7.50
CA VAL A 246 -19.18 -0.08 -8.46
C VAL A 246 -19.30 -0.63 -9.87
N GLU A 247 -20.04 0.09 -10.71
CA GLU A 247 -20.10 -0.12 -12.15
C GLU A 247 -19.66 1.15 -12.88
N TRP A 248 -18.75 1.04 -13.85
CA TRP A 248 -18.29 2.17 -14.67
C TRP A 248 -17.77 1.68 -16.02
N ASP A 249 -18.30 2.19 -17.13
CA ASP A 249 -17.79 1.90 -18.49
C ASP A 249 -17.43 0.41 -18.74
N ASN A 250 -18.41 -0.47 -18.54
CA ASN A 250 -18.30 -1.93 -18.57
C ASN A 250 -17.51 -2.58 -17.42
N TRP A 251 -16.74 -1.84 -16.64
CA TRP A 251 -16.13 -2.36 -15.41
C TRP A 251 -17.18 -2.65 -14.33
N THR A 252 -16.93 -3.72 -13.60
CA THR A 252 -17.58 -4.03 -12.32
C THR A 252 -16.49 -4.36 -11.31
N LEU A 253 -16.63 -3.85 -10.09
CA LEU A 253 -15.75 -4.15 -8.97
C LEU A 253 -16.46 -3.87 -7.65
N ARG A 254 -15.94 -4.40 -6.54
CA ARG A 254 -16.42 -4.10 -5.20
C ARG A 254 -15.30 -3.60 -4.31
N LEU A 255 -15.58 -2.58 -3.52
CA LEU A 255 -14.61 -2.00 -2.60
C LEU A 255 -14.72 -2.66 -1.23
N GLY A 256 -13.57 -2.90 -0.62
CA GLY A 256 -13.42 -3.24 0.78
C GLY A 256 -12.37 -2.35 1.44
N PHE A 257 -12.31 -2.46 2.76
CA PHE A 257 -11.31 -1.76 3.57
C PHE A 257 -10.96 -2.59 4.80
N ALA A 258 -9.68 -2.65 5.15
CA ALA A 258 -9.21 -3.33 6.35
C ALA A 258 -8.15 -2.49 7.09
N PRO A 259 -8.06 -2.56 8.44
CA PRO A 259 -7.07 -1.82 9.22
C PRO A 259 -5.62 -2.06 8.77
N ARG A 260 -5.30 -3.28 8.33
CA ARG A 260 -3.94 -3.63 7.88
C ARG A 260 -3.63 -3.11 6.48
N GLU A 261 -4.39 -3.57 5.47
CA GLU A 261 -4.10 -3.33 4.04
C GLU A 261 -4.62 -1.97 3.52
N GLY A 262 -5.58 -1.35 4.21
CA GLY A 262 -6.32 -0.21 3.69
C GLY A 262 -7.31 -0.66 2.61
N LEU A 263 -7.25 -0.03 1.43
CA LEU A 263 -8.15 -0.30 0.30
C LEU A 263 -7.95 -1.72 -0.29
N ILE A 264 -9.06 -2.44 -0.43
CA ILE A 264 -9.11 -3.76 -1.09
C ILE A 264 -10.14 -3.69 -2.23
N LEU A 265 -9.80 -4.26 -3.39
CA LEU A 265 -10.72 -4.38 -4.53
C LEU A 265 -11.06 -5.84 -4.78
N TYR A 266 -12.35 -6.14 -4.92
CA TYR A 266 -12.87 -7.49 -5.14
C TYR A 266 -13.65 -7.60 -6.44
N ASP A 267 -13.75 -8.84 -6.96
CA ASP A 267 -14.59 -9.22 -8.10
C ASP A 267 -14.47 -8.25 -9.28
N ILE A 268 -13.23 -7.91 -9.64
CA ILE A 268 -12.92 -7.06 -10.77
C ILE A 268 -13.23 -7.84 -12.05
N GLY A 269 -14.14 -7.31 -12.85
CA GLY A 269 -14.54 -7.88 -14.13
C GLY A 269 -14.91 -6.83 -15.15
N PHE A 270 -15.00 -7.27 -16.39
CA PHE A 270 -15.36 -6.44 -17.54
C PHE A 270 -16.58 -7.02 -18.25
N LYS A 271 -17.58 -6.20 -18.52
CA LYS A 271 -18.82 -6.61 -19.17
C LYS A 271 -18.65 -6.60 -20.69
N GLU A 272 -18.83 -7.76 -21.30
CA GLU A 272 -18.82 -7.93 -22.75
C GLU A 272 -20.07 -8.69 -23.18
N ASN A 273 -20.83 -8.16 -24.15
CA ASN A 273 -22.06 -8.78 -24.66
C ASN A 273 -23.08 -9.14 -23.55
N GLY A 274 -23.20 -8.28 -22.53
CA GLY A 274 -24.11 -8.47 -21.41
C GLY A 274 -23.63 -9.45 -20.33
N LYS A 275 -22.44 -10.05 -20.47
CA LYS A 275 -21.85 -10.97 -19.49
C LYS A 275 -20.62 -10.36 -18.84
N VAL A 276 -20.47 -10.53 -17.54
CA VAL A 276 -19.24 -10.15 -16.83
C VAL A 276 -18.19 -11.24 -17.05
N ARG A 277 -17.04 -10.83 -17.57
CA ARG A 277 -15.83 -11.63 -17.72
C ARG A 277 -14.88 -11.27 -16.57
N PRO A 278 -14.56 -12.19 -15.66
CA PRO A 278 -13.72 -11.89 -14.48
C PRO A 278 -12.25 -11.68 -14.88
N ILE A 279 -11.53 -10.89 -14.07
CA ILE A 279 -10.11 -10.56 -14.29
C ILE A 279 -9.30 -10.81 -13.02
N LEU A 280 -9.68 -10.20 -11.91
CA LEU A 280 -9.09 -10.43 -10.58
C LEU A 280 -10.22 -10.68 -9.57
N TYR A 281 -10.06 -11.67 -8.70
CA TYR A 281 -10.97 -11.88 -7.58
C TYR A 281 -10.70 -10.90 -6.43
N ARG A 282 -9.43 -10.59 -6.15
CA ARG A 282 -8.99 -9.70 -5.07
C ARG A 282 -7.68 -9.00 -5.44
N ALA A 283 -7.58 -7.70 -5.17
CA ALA A 283 -6.35 -6.92 -5.33
C ALA A 283 -6.16 -5.98 -4.15
N ALA A 284 -4.98 -6.02 -3.50
CA ALA A 284 -4.63 -5.14 -2.39
C ALA A 284 -3.11 -5.01 -2.24
N LEU A 285 -2.67 -3.96 -1.54
CA LEU A 285 -1.32 -3.91 -0.96
C LEU A 285 -1.29 -4.84 0.24
N SER A 286 -0.43 -5.86 0.23
CA SER A 286 -0.37 -6.86 1.29
C SER A 286 0.85 -6.73 2.20
N GLU A 287 1.92 -6.07 1.75
CA GLU A 287 3.01 -5.65 2.64
C GLU A 287 3.77 -4.47 2.03
N MET A 288 4.46 -3.72 2.89
CA MET A 288 5.46 -2.74 2.48
C MET A 288 6.67 -2.81 3.40
N VAL A 289 7.88 -2.54 2.91
CA VAL A 289 9.05 -2.34 3.78
C VAL A 289 9.91 -1.17 3.29
N VAL A 290 10.41 -0.37 4.23
CA VAL A 290 11.27 0.80 3.95
C VAL A 290 12.65 0.62 4.59
N PRO A 291 13.59 -0.13 3.97
CA PRO A 291 14.92 -0.32 4.51
C PRO A 291 15.85 0.89 4.26
N TYR A 292 16.50 1.35 5.32
CA TYR A 292 17.51 2.41 5.28
C TYR A 292 18.93 1.84 5.15
N GLY A 293 19.77 2.50 4.35
CA GLY A 293 21.12 2.07 3.98
C GLY A 293 22.25 2.63 4.84
N ASP A 294 21.94 3.24 5.99
CA ASP A 294 22.93 3.87 6.87
C ASP A 294 23.40 2.90 7.97
N ALA A 295 24.71 2.68 8.02
CA ALA A 295 25.32 1.71 8.93
C ALA A 295 25.56 2.23 10.36
N SER A 296 25.24 3.49 10.64
CA SER A 296 25.40 4.07 11.99
C SER A 296 24.51 3.35 13.01
N PRO A 297 24.90 3.33 14.30
CA PRO A 297 24.05 2.79 15.36
C PRO A 297 22.67 3.46 15.41
N SER A 298 22.57 4.72 15.01
CA SER A 298 21.30 5.47 14.95
C SER A 298 20.32 4.94 13.91
N HIS A 299 20.81 4.60 12.72
CA HIS A 299 19.95 4.35 11.56
C HIS A 299 19.94 2.91 11.05
N SER A 300 20.95 2.10 11.40
CA SER A 300 21.13 0.71 10.92
C SER A 300 19.97 -0.25 11.23
N ARG A 301 19.03 0.16 12.06
CA ARG A 301 17.84 -0.63 12.42
C ARG A 301 16.56 -0.22 11.71
N GLN A 302 16.54 0.92 11.00
CA GLN A 302 15.33 1.49 10.39
C GLN A 302 14.94 0.69 9.13
N ASN A 303 13.95 -0.20 9.28
CA ASN A 303 13.42 -1.05 8.21
C ASN A 303 11.95 -1.37 8.49
N ALA A 304 11.11 -0.34 8.47
CA ALA A 304 9.73 -0.43 8.92
C ALA A 304 8.85 -1.20 7.93
N PHE A 305 8.00 -2.10 8.44
CA PHE A 305 7.03 -2.87 7.66
C PHE A 305 5.66 -2.22 7.77
N ASP A 306 5.42 -1.13 7.03
CA ASP A 306 4.35 -0.22 7.39
C ASP A 306 2.94 -0.84 7.39
N VAL A 307 2.71 -1.83 6.53
CA VAL A 307 1.46 -2.59 6.51
C VAL A 307 1.39 -3.52 7.71
N GLY A 308 2.39 -4.38 7.93
CA GLY A 308 2.33 -5.40 8.99
C GLY A 308 2.68 -4.94 10.42
N GLU A 309 3.51 -3.92 10.59
CA GLU A 309 3.93 -3.38 11.88
C GLU A 309 3.03 -2.26 12.40
N TYR A 310 2.35 -1.51 11.53
CA TYR A 310 1.48 -0.39 11.94
C TYR A 310 0.04 -0.47 11.39
N GLY A 311 -0.11 -0.95 10.15
CA GLY A 311 -1.40 -1.01 9.47
C GLY A 311 -1.70 0.29 8.72
N VAL A 312 -1.44 0.31 7.42
CA VAL A 312 -1.66 1.51 6.59
C VAL A 312 -3.14 1.90 6.48
N GLY A 313 -4.06 0.96 6.70
CA GLY A 313 -5.49 1.26 6.80
C GLY A 313 -5.86 2.01 8.08
N THR A 314 -5.27 1.62 9.22
CA THR A 314 -5.38 2.34 10.51
C THR A 314 -4.82 3.76 10.38
N LEU A 315 -3.77 3.92 9.57
CA LEU A 315 -3.07 5.19 9.34
C LEU A 315 -3.63 6.01 8.16
N ALA A 316 -4.80 5.62 7.62
CA ALA A 316 -5.42 6.33 6.51
C ALA A 316 -5.87 7.75 6.91
N ASN A 317 -5.84 8.66 5.94
CA ASN A 317 -6.23 10.06 6.10
C ASN A 317 -7.72 10.26 5.78
N ALA A 318 -8.35 11.24 6.44
CA ALA A 318 -9.67 11.73 6.04
C ALA A 318 -9.53 12.72 4.87
N LEU A 319 -9.88 12.28 3.66
CA LEU A 319 -9.62 13.05 2.44
C LEU A 319 -10.58 14.25 2.29
N LYS A 320 -10.02 15.41 1.93
CA LYS A 320 -10.74 16.67 1.74
C LYS A 320 -11.00 16.98 0.28
N LEU A 321 -12.27 17.24 -0.01
CA LEU A 321 -12.74 17.68 -1.31
C LEU A 321 -12.07 18.99 -1.76
N GLY A 322 -11.56 18.99 -2.99
CA GLY A 322 -10.89 20.15 -3.60
C GLY A 322 -9.42 20.30 -3.21
N CYS A 323 -8.91 19.49 -2.29
CA CYS A 323 -7.49 19.46 -1.91
C CYS A 323 -6.86 18.13 -2.32
N ASP A 324 -7.31 17.02 -1.72
CA ASP A 324 -6.76 15.69 -1.98
C ASP A 324 -7.37 15.06 -3.24
N CYS A 325 -8.65 15.35 -3.47
CA CYS A 325 -9.40 14.90 -4.65
C CYS A 325 -10.19 16.05 -5.28
N LEU A 326 -9.99 16.27 -6.58
CA LEU A 326 -10.59 17.36 -7.36
C LEU A 326 -11.61 16.84 -8.39
N GLY A 327 -12.74 17.53 -8.52
CA GLY A 327 -13.81 17.17 -9.46
C GLY A 327 -15.08 16.69 -8.75
N THR A 328 -15.80 15.76 -9.37
CA THR A 328 -17.02 15.15 -8.81
C THR A 328 -16.66 13.86 -8.10
N ILE A 329 -16.56 13.93 -6.77
CA ILE A 329 -16.02 12.84 -5.94
C ILE A 329 -17.12 12.08 -5.20
N TYR A 330 -17.02 10.76 -5.21
CA TYR A 330 -17.72 9.86 -4.29
C TYR A 330 -16.75 9.36 -3.23
N TYR A 331 -17.15 9.41 -1.96
CA TYR A 331 -16.32 8.98 -0.84
C TYR A 331 -16.90 7.73 -0.16
N PHE A 332 -16.02 6.86 0.30
CA PHE A 332 -16.36 5.77 1.22
C PHE A 332 -15.69 6.04 2.57
N ASP A 333 -16.45 5.89 3.64
CA ASP A 333 -15.95 5.94 5.01
C ASP A 333 -15.32 4.59 5.37
N ALA A 334 -14.35 4.59 6.30
CA ALA A 334 -13.82 3.38 6.89
C ALA A 334 -14.26 3.25 8.35
N HIS A 335 -14.59 2.02 8.77
CA HIS A 335 -14.97 1.70 10.15
C HIS A 335 -14.00 0.67 10.70
N MET A 336 -13.44 0.97 11.87
CA MET A 336 -12.42 0.17 12.55
C MET A 336 -12.70 0.17 14.06
N ALA A 337 -11.87 -0.53 14.83
CA ALA A 337 -11.88 -0.47 16.28
C ALA A 337 -10.61 0.21 16.81
N ASP A 338 -10.73 1.00 17.87
CA ASP A 338 -9.59 1.46 18.67
C ASP A 338 -9.06 0.34 19.57
N ALA A 339 -7.97 0.62 20.32
CA ALA A 339 -7.33 -0.36 21.18
C ALA A 339 -8.24 -0.88 22.32
N ASP A 340 -9.30 -0.17 22.68
CA ASP A 340 -10.29 -0.57 23.69
C ASP A 340 -11.52 -1.27 23.07
N GLY A 341 -11.55 -1.40 21.74
CA GLY A 341 -12.64 -2.01 20.98
C GLY A 341 -13.82 -1.07 20.69
N ASN A 342 -13.68 0.23 20.90
CA ASN A 342 -14.71 1.20 20.49
C ASN A 342 -14.62 1.44 18.98
N VAL A 343 -15.74 1.78 18.36
CA VAL A 343 -15.77 2.06 16.92
C VAL A 343 -15.08 3.38 16.62
N LEU A 344 -14.10 3.32 15.73
CA LEU A 344 -13.50 4.47 15.06
C LEU A 344 -14.06 4.56 13.64
N THR A 345 -14.64 5.71 13.29
CA THR A 345 -15.06 6.01 11.91
C THR A 345 -14.13 7.06 11.33
N LEU A 346 -13.43 6.70 10.26
CA LEU A 346 -12.65 7.61 9.44
C LEU A 346 -13.52 8.07 8.26
N PRO A 347 -14.02 9.32 8.27
CA PRO A 347 -14.81 9.82 7.16
C PRO A 347 -13.92 10.00 5.92
N ASN A 348 -14.49 9.80 4.75
CA ASN A 348 -13.82 10.05 3.47
C ASN A 348 -12.48 9.31 3.31
N ALA A 349 -12.39 8.08 3.83
CA ALA A 349 -11.15 7.29 3.79
C ALA A 349 -10.73 6.92 2.36
N VAL A 350 -11.71 6.61 1.50
CA VAL A 350 -11.47 6.29 0.08
C VAL A 350 -12.17 7.32 -0.79
N CYS A 351 -11.44 7.82 -1.79
CA CYS A 351 -11.92 8.73 -2.81
C CYS A 351 -12.08 7.99 -4.14
N MET A 352 -13.24 8.15 -4.78
CA MET A 352 -13.54 7.62 -6.10
C MET A 352 -14.08 8.71 -7.03
N HIS A 353 -13.54 8.78 -8.25
CA HIS A 353 -14.02 9.69 -9.30
C HIS A 353 -13.61 9.17 -10.68
N GLU A 354 -14.13 9.77 -11.75
CA GLU A 354 -13.59 9.57 -13.09
C GLU A 354 -12.92 10.85 -13.59
N GLU A 355 -11.86 10.70 -14.37
CA GLU A 355 -11.14 11.83 -14.96
C GLU A 355 -10.82 11.62 -16.44
N ASP A 356 -10.65 12.72 -17.17
CA ASP A 356 -10.16 12.70 -18.54
C ASP A 356 -8.71 12.20 -18.58
N TYR A 357 -8.39 11.39 -19.58
CA TYR A 357 -7.06 10.85 -19.81
C TYR A 357 -6.62 11.02 -21.27
N GLY A 358 -6.92 12.18 -21.86
CA GLY A 358 -6.45 12.53 -23.19
C GLY A 358 -7.08 11.71 -24.31
N ILE A 359 -6.26 11.24 -25.26
CA ILE A 359 -6.70 10.47 -26.44
C ILE A 359 -6.70 8.98 -26.10
N LEU A 360 -7.82 8.31 -26.35
CA LEU A 360 -7.95 6.86 -26.27
C LEU A 360 -7.39 6.20 -27.54
N TRP A 361 -7.91 6.61 -28.70
CA TRP A 361 -7.35 6.24 -29.99
C TRP A 361 -7.63 7.32 -31.04
N LYS A 362 -6.77 7.41 -32.05
CA LYS A 362 -6.90 8.34 -33.17
C LYS A 362 -6.36 7.70 -34.45
N HIS A 363 -7.05 7.91 -35.56
CA HIS A 363 -6.56 7.54 -36.88
C HIS A 363 -6.86 8.64 -37.90
N PHE A 364 -5.87 8.97 -38.73
CA PHE A 364 -6.04 9.81 -39.90
C PHE A 364 -5.74 9.00 -41.16
N ASN A 365 -6.73 8.87 -42.04
CA ASN A 365 -6.56 8.24 -43.34
C ASN A 365 -6.24 9.32 -44.37
N PHE A 366 -4.96 9.44 -44.74
CA PHE A 366 -4.50 10.46 -45.69
C PHE A 366 -5.09 10.31 -47.10
N ARG A 367 -5.60 9.12 -47.48
CA ARG A 367 -6.21 8.91 -48.80
C ARG A 367 -7.63 9.44 -48.88
N THR A 368 -8.34 9.43 -47.76
CA THR A 368 -9.73 9.89 -47.64
C THR A 368 -9.85 11.21 -46.88
N GLU A 369 -8.74 11.76 -46.40
CA GLU A 369 -8.65 12.95 -45.55
C GLU A 369 -9.57 12.89 -44.32
N HIS A 370 -9.82 11.67 -43.82
CA HIS A 370 -10.77 11.44 -42.73
C HIS A 370 -10.04 11.19 -41.41
N THR A 371 -10.49 11.84 -40.34
CA THR A 371 -9.95 11.67 -38.99
C THR A 371 -11.00 11.09 -38.05
N GLU A 372 -10.63 10.03 -37.34
CA GLU A 372 -11.38 9.51 -36.20
C GLU A 372 -10.58 9.76 -34.92
N VAL A 373 -11.26 10.21 -33.85
CA VAL A 373 -10.69 10.38 -32.51
C VAL A 373 -11.68 9.91 -31.46
N ARG A 374 -11.20 9.19 -30.43
CA ARG A 374 -11.90 8.97 -29.17
C ARG A 374 -11.05 9.52 -28.02
N ARG A 375 -11.70 10.16 -27.05
CA ARG A 375 -11.06 10.57 -25.82
C ARG A 375 -11.13 9.46 -24.79
N SER A 376 -10.11 9.38 -23.95
CA SER A 376 -10.07 8.43 -22.84
C SER A 376 -10.60 9.08 -21.58
N ARG A 377 -11.23 8.26 -20.75
CA ARG A 377 -11.40 8.50 -19.32
C ARG A 377 -10.79 7.35 -18.53
N ARG A 378 -10.60 7.56 -17.24
CA ARG A 378 -10.31 6.49 -16.28
C ARG A 378 -11.10 6.66 -15.00
N LEU A 379 -11.56 5.56 -14.42
CA LEU A 379 -12.05 5.53 -13.04
C LEU A 379 -10.83 5.50 -12.12
N VAL A 380 -10.86 6.32 -11.08
CA VAL A 380 -9.85 6.42 -10.03
C VAL A 380 -10.47 5.96 -8.71
N VAL A 381 -9.82 5.02 -8.02
CA VAL A 381 -10.15 4.63 -6.64
C VAL A 381 -8.88 4.74 -5.81
N SER A 382 -8.90 5.53 -4.73
CA SER A 382 -7.67 5.85 -3.99
C SER A 382 -7.86 6.08 -2.51
N PHE A 383 -6.81 5.85 -1.74
CA PHE A 383 -6.67 6.31 -0.36
C PHE A 383 -5.25 6.81 -0.10
N ILE A 384 -5.07 7.62 0.94
CA ILE A 384 -3.77 8.13 1.38
C ILE A 384 -3.56 7.72 2.83
N ALA A 385 -2.35 7.28 3.17
CA ALA A 385 -1.93 6.95 4.53
C ALA A 385 -0.68 7.73 4.92
N THR A 386 -0.63 8.18 6.19
CA THR A 386 0.54 8.84 6.77
C THR A 386 1.26 7.88 7.70
N VAL A 387 2.50 7.55 7.39
CA VAL A 387 3.32 6.67 8.23
C VAL A 387 4.53 7.44 8.74
N GLY A 388 4.40 7.93 9.98
CA GLY A 388 5.36 8.85 10.56
C GLY A 388 5.50 10.10 9.71
N ILE A 389 6.60 10.18 8.97
CA ILE A 389 7.02 11.34 8.18
C ILE A 389 6.59 11.28 6.70
N TYR A 390 6.23 10.10 6.21
CA TYR A 390 5.87 9.89 4.80
C TYR A 390 4.37 9.83 4.62
N GLU A 391 3.92 10.31 3.47
CA GLU A 391 2.59 10.02 2.94
C GLU A 391 2.66 9.13 1.71
N TYR A 392 1.81 8.11 1.69
CA TYR A 392 1.64 7.20 0.57
C TYR A 392 0.21 7.28 0.05
N GLY A 393 0.06 7.67 -1.21
CA GLY A 393 -1.20 7.59 -1.93
C GLY A 393 -1.25 6.33 -2.79
N PHE A 394 -2.25 5.48 -2.60
CA PHE A 394 -2.44 4.25 -3.38
C PHE A 394 -3.63 4.42 -4.32
N PHE A 395 -3.34 4.54 -5.61
CA PHE A 395 -4.33 4.79 -6.66
C PHE A 395 -4.50 3.54 -7.53
N TRP A 396 -5.75 3.16 -7.74
CA TRP A 396 -6.14 2.17 -8.73
C TRP A 396 -6.91 2.85 -9.85
N TYR A 397 -6.52 2.55 -11.08
CA TYR A 397 -7.10 3.11 -12.29
C TYR A 397 -7.69 2.02 -13.18
N PHE A 398 -8.88 2.28 -13.70
CA PHE A 398 -9.55 1.42 -14.69
C PHE A 398 -9.77 2.21 -15.97
N TYR A 399 -9.33 1.67 -17.10
CA TYR A 399 -9.32 2.35 -18.39
C TYR A 399 -10.35 1.75 -19.36
N GLN A 400 -10.78 2.56 -20.32
CA GLN A 400 -11.77 2.15 -21.35
C GLN A 400 -11.21 1.12 -22.35
N ASP A 401 -9.88 0.94 -22.41
CA ASP A 401 -9.23 -0.10 -23.20
C ASP A 401 -9.16 -1.46 -22.48
N GLY A 402 -9.73 -1.56 -21.27
CA GLY A 402 -9.70 -2.75 -20.45
C GLY A 402 -8.44 -2.90 -19.58
N SER A 403 -7.53 -1.91 -19.56
CA SER A 403 -6.35 -1.92 -18.69
C SER A 403 -6.69 -1.56 -17.23
N ILE A 404 -5.95 -2.14 -16.30
CA ILE A 404 -5.96 -1.80 -14.86
C ILE A 404 -4.56 -1.29 -14.50
N GLN A 405 -4.44 -0.16 -13.80
CA GLN A 405 -3.16 0.33 -13.30
C GLN A 405 -3.21 0.53 -11.80
N GLN A 406 -2.10 0.21 -11.14
CA GLN A 406 -1.83 0.63 -9.78
C GLN A 406 -0.73 1.68 -9.83
N GLU A 407 -0.92 2.79 -9.12
CA GLU A 407 0.09 3.84 -8.92
C GLU A 407 0.20 4.19 -7.45
N THR A 408 1.41 4.06 -6.92
CA THR A 408 1.79 4.56 -5.59
C THR A 408 2.47 5.91 -5.74
N LYS A 409 1.98 6.89 -4.99
CA LYS A 409 2.54 8.23 -4.88
C LYS A 409 3.20 8.38 -3.52
N LEU A 410 4.50 8.66 -3.51
CA LEU A 410 5.28 8.88 -2.30
C LEU A 410 5.51 10.39 -2.16
N THR A 411 5.19 10.97 -1.01
CA THR A 411 5.42 12.38 -0.68
C THR A 411 5.65 12.51 0.83
N GLY A 412 5.82 13.73 1.33
CA GLY A 412 6.01 13.99 2.75
C GLY A 412 7.42 14.42 3.08
N ILE A 413 7.88 14.15 4.29
CA ILE A 413 9.19 14.55 4.77
C ILE A 413 10.11 13.33 4.76
N MET A 414 11.30 13.46 4.18
CA MET A 414 12.30 12.40 4.23
C MET A 414 12.77 12.17 5.66
N ASN A 415 13.17 10.95 5.99
CA ASN A 415 13.89 10.71 7.24
C ASN A 415 15.24 11.41 7.17
N VAL A 416 15.61 12.09 8.25
CA VAL A 416 16.77 12.96 8.30
C VAL A 416 17.58 12.74 9.57
N ALA A 417 18.85 13.08 9.47
CA ALA A 417 19.86 12.86 10.49
C ALA A 417 20.80 14.07 10.56
N ALA A 418 21.39 14.29 11.73
CA ALA A 418 22.40 15.33 11.88
C ALA A 418 23.78 14.80 11.53
N ILE A 419 24.64 15.67 11.00
CA ILE A 419 26.04 15.35 10.75
C ILE A 419 26.93 16.51 11.22
N ALA A 420 28.14 16.21 11.68
CA ALA A 420 29.05 17.23 12.19
C ALA A 420 29.48 18.21 11.07
N PRO A 421 29.80 19.48 11.41
CA PRO A 421 30.29 20.46 10.44
C PRO A 421 31.51 19.95 9.65
N GLY A 422 31.43 20.04 8.32
CA GLY A 422 32.53 19.69 7.42
C GLY A 422 32.66 18.20 7.11
N GLU A 423 31.78 17.35 7.65
CA GLU A 423 31.71 15.94 7.26
C GLU A 423 30.75 15.73 6.08
N GLU A 424 30.99 14.68 5.31
CA GLU A 424 30.14 14.26 4.19
C GLU A 424 29.52 12.87 4.48
N PRO A 425 28.20 12.71 4.34
CA PRO A 425 27.56 11.43 4.58
C PRO A 425 27.87 10.45 3.44
N LYS A 426 28.46 9.29 3.76
CA LYS A 426 28.68 8.21 2.78
C LYS A 426 27.38 7.49 2.40
N TYR A 427 26.44 7.36 3.33
CA TYR A 427 25.22 6.56 3.20
C TYR A 427 23.96 7.42 3.00
N GLY A 428 24.14 8.67 2.60
CA GLY A 428 23.04 9.62 2.44
C GLY A 428 23.47 10.83 1.65
N LYS A 429 22.57 11.81 1.54
CA LYS A 429 22.85 13.07 0.86
C LYS A 429 22.66 14.24 1.82
N LEU A 430 23.63 15.14 1.85
CA LEU A 430 23.47 16.44 2.52
C LEU A 430 22.40 17.26 1.78
N ILE A 431 21.40 17.73 2.52
CA ILE A 431 20.23 18.46 1.99
C ILE A 431 20.12 19.87 2.56
N ALA A 432 20.70 20.12 3.73
CA ALA A 432 20.94 21.44 4.30
C ALA A 432 22.24 21.38 5.15
N PRO A 433 22.81 22.51 5.60
CA PRO A 433 24.00 22.50 6.46
C PRO A 433 23.79 21.62 7.70
N GLN A 434 24.67 20.63 7.89
CA GLN A 434 24.63 19.64 8.97
C GLN A 434 23.39 18.72 8.98
N LEU A 435 22.54 18.76 7.95
CA LEU A 435 21.36 17.91 7.82
C LEU A 435 21.49 17.02 6.58
N TYR A 436 21.40 15.70 6.77
CA TYR A 436 21.42 14.75 5.66
C TYR A 436 20.25 13.80 5.71
N ALA A 437 19.86 13.30 4.55
CA ALA A 437 18.86 12.24 4.40
C ALA A 437 19.58 10.92 4.04
N PRO A 438 19.48 9.88 4.89
CA PRO A 438 19.98 8.55 4.57
C PRO A 438 19.34 7.97 3.29
N HIS A 439 20.15 7.29 2.47
CA HIS A 439 19.64 6.53 1.32
C HIS A 439 18.74 5.40 1.80
N HIS A 440 17.65 5.15 1.09
CA HIS A 440 16.71 4.10 1.46
C HIS A 440 15.94 3.60 0.23
N GLN A 441 15.20 2.52 0.41
CA GLN A 441 14.31 1.97 -0.62
C GLN A 441 12.90 1.87 -0.07
N HIS A 442 11.92 1.89 -0.97
CA HIS A 442 10.52 1.59 -0.65
C HIS A 442 10.11 0.36 -1.44
N PHE A 443 9.67 -0.69 -0.76
CA PHE A 443 9.18 -1.91 -1.41
C PHE A 443 7.72 -2.13 -1.08
N PHE A 444 6.89 -2.31 -2.10
CA PHE A 444 5.45 -2.56 -1.99
C PHE A 444 5.15 -3.93 -2.59
N CYS A 445 4.47 -4.81 -1.87
CA CYS A 445 4.02 -6.09 -2.39
C CYS A 445 2.52 -6.10 -2.58
N PHE A 446 2.07 -6.20 -3.82
CA PHE A 446 0.66 -6.30 -4.17
C PHE A 446 0.27 -7.77 -4.34
N ARG A 447 -0.79 -8.19 -3.65
CA ARG A 447 -1.40 -9.52 -3.81
C ARG A 447 -2.52 -9.43 -4.82
N LEU A 448 -2.36 -10.11 -5.95
CA LEU A 448 -3.31 -10.14 -7.07
C LEU A 448 -3.86 -11.57 -7.20
N ASP A 449 -5.04 -11.79 -6.63
CA ASP A 449 -5.78 -13.05 -6.74
C ASP A 449 -6.42 -13.14 -8.13
N THR A 450 -5.86 -13.99 -8.98
CA THR A 450 -6.18 -14.00 -10.41
C THR A 450 -7.49 -14.73 -10.68
N ASN A 451 -8.23 -14.25 -11.68
CA ASN A 451 -9.48 -14.87 -12.10
C ASN A 451 -9.78 -14.59 -13.58
N VAL A 452 -8.76 -14.57 -14.43
CA VAL A 452 -8.87 -14.21 -15.86
C VAL A 452 -9.81 -15.19 -16.54
N ASP A 453 -11.02 -14.73 -16.92
CA ASP A 453 -12.09 -15.55 -17.49
C ASP A 453 -12.42 -16.84 -16.69
N GLY A 454 -12.11 -16.85 -15.39
CA GLY A 454 -12.29 -17.97 -14.47
C GLY A 454 -11.03 -18.28 -13.66
N ALA A 455 -11.18 -19.16 -12.68
CA ALA A 455 -10.15 -19.38 -11.66
C ALA A 455 -8.96 -20.22 -12.15
N ARG A 456 -9.11 -21.04 -13.20
CA ARG A 456 -8.02 -21.91 -13.68
C ARG A 456 -7.06 -21.12 -14.57
N ASN A 457 -6.06 -20.50 -13.97
CA ASN A 457 -5.09 -19.65 -14.66
C ASN A 457 -3.69 -20.28 -14.70
N THR A 458 -2.79 -19.70 -15.48
CA THR A 458 -1.37 -20.05 -15.56
C THR A 458 -0.58 -18.79 -15.84
N VAL A 459 0.57 -18.63 -15.20
CA VAL A 459 1.48 -17.51 -15.48
C VAL A 459 2.53 -17.95 -16.50
N VAL A 460 2.65 -17.19 -17.58
CA VAL A 460 3.60 -17.41 -18.68
C VAL A 460 4.59 -16.25 -18.71
N GLU A 461 5.88 -16.54 -18.54
CA GLU A 461 6.93 -15.57 -18.77
C GLU A 461 7.18 -15.40 -20.28
N GLU A 462 7.19 -14.16 -20.74
CA GLU A 462 7.54 -13.80 -22.13
C GLU A 462 8.80 -12.96 -22.16
N GLN A 463 9.72 -13.27 -23.06
CA GLN A 463 10.93 -12.50 -23.31
C GLN A 463 11.28 -12.49 -24.80
N THR A 464 11.89 -11.41 -25.26
CA THR A 464 12.31 -11.27 -26.66
C THR A 464 13.67 -11.96 -26.89
N VAL A 465 13.78 -12.68 -28.00
CA VAL A 465 15.01 -13.35 -28.45
C VAL A 465 15.32 -12.90 -29.88
N ALA A 466 16.53 -12.38 -30.09
CA ALA A 466 17.05 -12.10 -31.43
C ALA A 466 17.51 -13.40 -32.10
N VAL A 467 17.16 -13.59 -33.37
CA VAL A 467 17.60 -14.74 -34.16
C VAL A 467 19.04 -14.50 -34.60
N PRO A 468 19.99 -15.43 -34.40
CA PRO A 468 21.36 -15.28 -34.89
C PRO A 468 21.42 -15.02 -36.40
N GLU A 469 22.42 -14.29 -36.87
CA GLU A 469 22.67 -14.14 -38.31
C GLU A 469 22.91 -15.50 -38.98
N GLY A 470 22.35 -15.67 -40.18
CA GLY A 470 22.47 -16.91 -40.93
C GLY A 470 21.47 -16.99 -42.09
N PRO A 471 21.35 -18.16 -42.75
CA PRO A 471 20.43 -18.33 -43.87
C PRO A 471 18.96 -18.00 -43.54
N GLU A 472 18.53 -18.22 -42.30
CA GLU A 472 17.17 -17.94 -41.81
C GLU A 472 16.98 -16.49 -41.32
N ASN A 473 18.07 -15.74 -41.14
CA ASN A 473 18.06 -14.32 -40.78
C ASN A 473 19.22 -13.59 -41.50
N PRO A 474 19.16 -13.46 -42.84
CA PRO A 474 20.30 -13.01 -43.66
C PRO A 474 20.71 -11.56 -43.41
N TYR A 475 19.86 -10.79 -42.74
CA TYR A 475 20.11 -9.38 -42.43
C TYR A 475 20.12 -9.08 -40.92
N GLY A 476 20.16 -10.12 -40.07
CA GLY A 476 20.31 -9.96 -38.62
C GLY A 476 19.15 -9.27 -37.89
N ASN A 477 18.03 -9.00 -38.57
CA ASN A 477 16.94 -8.18 -38.03
C ASN A 477 15.81 -8.98 -37.36
N ALA A 478 15.76 -10.30 -37.52
CA ALA A 478 14.68 -11.12 -36.99
C ALA A 478 14.77 -11.31 -35.46
N PHE A 479 13.63 -11.27 -34.79
CA PHE A 479 13.45 -11.59 -33.38
C PHE A 479 12.05 -12.19 -33.17
N TYR A 480 11.85 -12.87 -32.04
CA TYR A 480 10.57 -13.45 -31.66
C TYR A 480 10.37 -13.43 -30.14
N VAL A 481 9.14 -13.65 -29.70
CA VAL A 481 8.80 -13.81 -28.27
C VAL A 481 8.92 -15.27 -27.89
N GLN A 482 9.75 -15.55 -26.88
CA GLN A 482 9.82 -16.84 -26.22
C GLN A 482 8.87 -16.84 -25.02
N ALA A 483 7.82 -17.66 -25.09
CA ALA A 483 6.85 -17.85 -24.01
C ALA A 483 7.18 -19.13 -23.21
N THR A 484 7.25 -19.02 -21.88
CA THR A 484 7.58 -20.11 -20.96
C THR A 484 6.56 -20.17 -19.83
N PRO A 485 5.66 -21.18 -19.79
CA PRO A 485 4.79 -21.39 -18.64
C PRO A 485 5.60 -21.68 -17.39
N LEU A 486 5.27 -21.00 -16.30
CA LEU A 486 5.81 -21.25 -14.96
C LEU A 486 4.94 -22.32 -14.30
N ARG A 487 5.54 -23.44 -13.89
CA ARG A 487 4.79 -24.63 -13.46
C ARG A 487 4.77 -24.83 -11.96
N THR A 488 5.79 -24.33 -11.25
CA THR A 488 5.89 -24.48 -9.81
C THR A 488 6.22 -23.15 -9.12
N GLU A 489 5.97 -23.08 -7.81
CA GLU A 489 6.27 -21.88 -7.02
C GLU A 489 7.74 -21.47 -7.09
N LEU A 490 8.69 -22.42 -7.10
CA LEU A 490 10.11 -22.11 -7.22
C LEU A 490 10.47 -21.61 -8.63
N GLU A 491 9.84 -22.16 -9.68
CA GLU A 491 10.00 -21.63 -11.04
C GLU A 491 9.49 -20.20 -11.15
N ALA A 492 8.49 -19.82 -10.34
CA ALA A 492 7.82 -18.53 -10.40
C ALA A 492 8.43 -17.42 -9.54
N GLN A 493 9.63 -17.61 -9.01
CA GLN A 493 10.44 -16.57 -8.39
C GLN A 493 11.22 -15.82 -9.48
N ARG A 494 10.63 -14.76 -10.04
CA ARG A 494 11.11 -14.12 -11.28
C ARG A 494 11.45 -12.66 -11.10
N ASP A 495 12.44 -12.23 -11.89
CA ASP A 495 12.91 -10.86 -11.93
C ASP A 495 12.71 -10.21 -13.29
N ILE A 496 12.47 -8.91 -13.28
CA ILE A 496 12.37 -8.09 -14.49
C ILE A 496 13.73 -8.11 -15.20
N ASP A 497 13.68 -8.26 -16.52
CA ASP A 497 14.85 -8.14 -17.40
C ASP A 497 14.50 -7.16 -18.53
N PRO A 498 14.82 -5.86 -18.38
CA PRO A 498 14.50 -4.86 -19.38
C PRO A 498 15.32 -5.05 -20.67
N CYS A 499 16.49 -5.69 -20.59
CA CYS A 499 17.32 -5.98 -21.77
C CYS A 499 16.71 -7.07 -22.66
N ARG A 500 15.85 -7.92 -22.09
CA ARG A 500 15.09 -8.94 -22.84
C ARG A 500 13.61 -8.60 -23.00
N GLY A 501 13.19 -7.42 -22.54
CA GLY A 501 11.78 -7.01 -22.54
C GLY A 501 10.88 -8.02 -21.81
N ARG A 502 11.37 -8.58 -20.70
CA ARG A 502 10.66 -9.64 -19.97
C ARG A 502 9.36 -9.12 -19.37
N THR A 503 8.28 -9.87 -19.56
CA THR A 503 6.94 -9.62 -18.98
C THR A 503 6.27 -10.95 -18.60
N TRP A 504 5.12 -10.88 -17.93
CA TRP A 504 4.36 -12.07 -17.55
C TRP A 504 2.90 -11.94 -17.96
N LYS A 505 2.34 -13.00 -18.57
CA LYS A 505 0.92 -13.12 -18.90
C LYS A 505 0.25 -14.06 -17.92
N ILE A 506 -0.89 -13.64 -17.36
CA ILE A 506 -1.83 -14.53 -16.69
C ILE A 506 -2.83 -14.99 -17.74
N ILE A 507 -2.74 -16.26 -18.14
CA ILE A 507 -3.60 -16.86 -19.15
C ILE A 507 -4.69 -17.71 -18.52
N ASN A 508 -5.80 -17.89 -19.22
CA ASN A 508 -6.74 -18.97 -18.98
C ASN A 508 -6.69 -19.96 -20.16
N PRO A 509 -6.09 -21.14 -19.99
CA PRO A 509 -5.89 -22.09 -21.09
C PRO A 509 -7.18 -22.75 -21.57
N ASP A 510 -8.30 -22.62 -20.83
CA ASP A 510 -9.59 -23.22 -21.22
C ASP A 510 -10.45 -22.27 -22.08
N VAL A 511 -10.07 -20.99 -22.14
CA VAL A 511 -10.83 -19.96 -22.85
C VAL A 511 -9.95 -19.35 -23.93
N HIS A 512 -10.39 -19.50 -25.17
CA HIS A 512 -9.62 -19.07 -26.32
C HIS A 512 -10.21 -17.80 -26.94
N ASN A 513 -9.33 -16.89 -27.31
CA ASN A 513 -9.67 -15.75 -28.12
C ASN A 513 -10.22 -16.24 -29.48
N PRO A 514 -11.43 -15.83 -29.90
CA PRO A 514 -12.05 -16.35 -31.11
C PRO A 514 -11.35 -15.88 -32.40
N ALA A 515 -10.60 -14.77 -32.35
CA ALA A 515 -9.90 -14.23 -33.51
C ALA A 515 -8.51 -14.87 -33.73
N THR A 516 -7.78 -15.19 -32.65
CA THR A 516 -6.41 -15.72 -32.74
C THR A 516 -6.29 -17.21 -32.42
N GLY A 517 -7.25 -17.77 -31.67
CA GLY A 517 -7.19 -19.13 -31.12
C GLY A 517 -6.26 -19.29 -29.90
N GLU A 518 -5.57 -18.22 -29.49
CA GLU A 518 -4.72 -18.23 -28.30
C GLU A 518 -5.55 -18.17 -27.01
N ALA A 519 -4.98 -18.62 -25.89
CA ALA A 519 -5.60 -18.47 -24.58
C ALA A 519 -5.79 -16.97 -24.25
N VAL A 520 -6.94 -16.61 -23.68
CA VAL A 520 -7.21 -15.24 -23.22
C VAL A 520 -6.25 -14.89 -22.08
N SER A 521 -5.79 -13.63 -22.03
CA SER A 521 -4.81 -13.25 -21.01
C SER A 521 -4.83 -11.77 -20.60
N TYR A 522 -4.33 -11.52 -19.40
CA TYR A 522 -3.88 -10.20 -18.95
C TYR A 522 -2.36 -10.21 -18.75
N GLN A 523 -1.67 -9.18 -19.20
CA GLN A 523 -0.22 -9.04 -19.14
C GLN A 523 0.20 -8.04 -18.08
N LEU A 524 1.12 -8.43 -17.20
CA LEU A 524 1.77 -7.57 -16.23
C LEU A 524 2.88 -6.74 -16.88
N MET A 525 2.68 -5.43 -16.87
CA MET A 525 3.64 -4.39 -17.22
C MET A 525 4.23 -3.84 -15.91
N ALA A 526 5.42 -4.31 -15.55
CA ALA A 526 5.97 -4.18 -14.19
C ALA A 526 6.49 -2.76 -13.81
N GLY A 527 6.52 -1.81 -14.75
CA GLY A 527 7.00 -0.45 -14.48
C GLY A 527 8.50 -0.37 -14.14
N THR A 528 8.92 0.80 -13.65
CA THR A 528 10.28 1.01 -13.13
C THR A 528 10.41 0.31 -11.77
N ASN A 529 11.50 -0.42 -11.56
CA ASN A 529 11.67 -1.28 -10.40
C ASN A 529 13.15 -1.47 -10.02
N VAL A 530 13.41 -2.00 -8.84
CA VAL A 530 14.75 -2.29 -8.32
C VAL A 530 14.69 -3.43 -7.31
N LEU A 531 15.78 -4.20 -7.17
CA LEU A 531 15.95 -5.17 -6.10
C LEU A 531 16.61 -4.54 -4.85
N PRO A 532 16.55 -5.20 -3.67
CA PRO A 532 17.21 -4.71 -2.46
C PRO A 532 18.73 -4.57 -2.61
N PHE A 533 19.26 -3.44 -2.17
CA PHE A 533 20.70 -3.24 -1.98
C PHE A 533 21.11 -3.69 -0.57
N ALA A 534 21.13 -5.00 -0.34
CA ALA A 534 21.52 -5.57 0.93
C ALA A 534 22.14 -6.96 0.81
N HIS A 535 22.93 -7.33 1.83
CA HIS A 535 23.40 -8.69 1.96
C HIS A 535 22.24 -9.64 2.30
N GLU A 536 22.29 -10.86 1.76
CA GLU A 536 21.30 -11.91 2.04
C GLU A 536 21.10 -12.18 3.53
N SER A 537 22.15 -12.02 4.34
CA SER A 537 22.13 -12.22 5.79
C SER A 537 21.59 -11.01 6.57
N SER A 538 21.18 -9.91 5.92
CA SER A 538 20.64 -8.76 6.63
C SER A 538 19.32 -9.11 7.32
N SER A 539 19.09 -8.56 8.52
CA SER A 539 17.86 -8.81 9.28
C SER A 539 16.61 -8.48 8.44
N PHE A 540 16.60 -7.31 7.79
CA PHE A 540 15.43 -6.91 7.02
C PHE A 540 15.17 -7.85 5.84
N LEU A 541 16.20 -8.34 5.12
CA LEU A 541 15.99 -9.20 3.95
C LEU A 541 15.59 -10.63 4.33
N GLN A 542 15.92 -11.06 5.55
CA GLN A 542 15.38 -12.30 6.14
C GLN A 542 13.88 -12.16 6.48
N ARG A 543 13.45 -10.96 6.88
CA ARG A 543 12.04 -10.66 7.23
C ARG A 543 11.18 -10.32 6.01
N ALA A 544 11.70 -9.51 5.09
CA ALA A 544 11.06 -9.04 3.88
C ALA A 544 11.45 -9.91 2.67
N GLY A 545 11.34 -11.22 2.81
CA GLY A 545 11.78 -12.14 1.77
C GLY A 545 11.08 -11.96 0.41
N PHE A 546 9.87 -11.42 0.42
CA PHE A 546 9.12 -11.04 -0.78
C PHE A 546 9.85 -10.04 -1.68
N THR A 547 10.81 -9.30 -1.14
CA THR A 547 11.61 -8.33 -1.90
C THR A 547 12.74 -8.95 -2.72
N LYS A 548 13.03 -10.24 -2.52
CA LYS A 548 14.11 -10.93 -3.25
C LYS A 548 13.81 -11.10 -4.74
N HIS A 549 12.54 -11.09 -5.12
CA HIS A 549 12.11 -11.18 -6.51
C HIS A 549 10.96 -10.21 -6.80
N HIS A 550 10.87 -9.77 -8.05
CA HIS A 550 9.81 -8.86 -8.49
C HIS A 550 8.45 -9.55 -8.65
N VAL A 551 8.44 -10.83 -9.00
CA VAL A 551 7.24 -11.63 -9.21
C VAL A 551 7.37 -12.94 -8.45
N TRP A 552 6.29 -13.29 -7.76
CA TRP A 552 6.06 -14.61 -7.17
C TRP A 552 4.68 -15.10 -7.59
N VAL A 553 4.51 -16.42 -7.70
CA VAL A 553 3.20 -17.03 -7.95
C VAL A 553 3.02 -18.19 -7.01
N THR A 554 1.90 -18.22 -6.30
CA THR A 554 1.50 -19.32 -5.42
C THR A 554 0.11 -19.83 -5.83
N PRO A 555 -0.22 -21.12 -5.59
CA PRO A 555 -1.62 -21.53 -5.65
C PRO A 555 -2.41 -20.79 -4.56
N TYR A 556 -3.68 -20.52 -4.83
CA TYR A 556 -4.56 -19.88 -3.87
C TYR A 556 -4.69 -20.70 -2.59
N ASP A 557 -4.47 -20.04 -1.45
CA ASP A 557 -4.80 -20.51 -0.11
C ASP A 557 -5.42 -19.32 0.66
N PRO A 558 -6.59 -19.50 1.32
CA PRO A 558 -7.25 -18.42 2.07
C PRO A 558 -6.43 -17.88 3.25
N GLU A 559 -5.49 -18.67 3.79
CA GLU A 559 -4.63 -18.27 4.91
C GLU A 559 -3.36 -17.54 4.42
N GLU A 560 -3.01 -17.63 3.13
CA GLU A 560 -1.86 -16.95 2.52
C GLU A 560 -2.23 -15.52 2.09
N ARG A 561 -2.24 -14.60 3.08
CA ARG A 561 -2.58 -13.18 2.87
C ARG A 561 -1.38 -12.23 2.84
N TYR A 562 -0.41 -12.42 3.73
CA TYR A 562 0.66 -11.43 3.97
C TYR A 562 2.05 -11.99 3.62
N PRO A 563 2.77 -11.41 2.64
CA PRO A 563 3.97 -12.00 2.07
C PRO A 563 5.20 -11.97 2.99
N ALA A 564 5.13 -11.24 4.11
CA ALA A 564 6.11 -11.26 5.20
C ALA A 564 5.62 -12.02 6.46
N GLY A 565 4.48 -12.73 6.37
CA GLY A 565 3.83 -13.41 7.49
C GLY A 565 2.77 -12.58 8.20
N ASN A 566 1.98 -13.25 9.05
CA ASN A 566 0.87 -12.60 9.78
C ASN A 566 1.36 -11.59 10.83
N TYR A 567 2.57 -11.76 11.35
CA TYR A 567 3.09 -10.96 12.46
C TYR A 567 4.56 -10.58 12.24
N PRO A 568 4.87 -9.63 11.34
CA PRO A 568 6.26 -9.29 10.99
C PRO A 568 6.98 -8.48 12.07
N ASN A 569 6.24 -7.86 13.01
CA ASN A 569 6.81 -7.07 14.10
C ASN A 569 7.73 -7.95 14.97
N GLN A 570 9.00 -7.56 15.08
CA GLN A 570 10.07 -8.32 15.75
C GLN A 570 10.22 -9.79 15.28
N HIS A 571 9.66 -10.19 14.14
CA HIS A 571 9.82 -11.55 13.64
C HIS A 571 11.28 -11.80 13.20
N LYS A 572 11.79 -13.02 13.42
CA LYS A 572 13.18 -13.39 13.07
C LYS A 572 13.43 -13.50 11.56
N GLY A 573 12.36 -13.61 10.78
CA GLY A 573 12.39 -13.79 9.33
C GLY A 573 12.08 -15.23 8.88
N GLY A 574 11.90 -15.39 7.57
CA GLY A 574 11.65 -16.68 6.92
C GLY A 574 10.18 -17.13 6.83
N ASP A 575 9.23 -16.26 7.17
CA ASP A 575 7.77 -16.48 7.05
C ASP A 575 7.23 -15.96 5.70
N GLY A 576 5.93 -16.09 5.46
CA GLY A 576 5.25 -15.60 4.27
C GLY A 576 5.69 -16.31 3.00
N LEU A 577 5.94 -15.56 1.92
CA LEU A 577 6.32 -16.11 0.61
C LEU A 577 7.55 -17.02 0.68
N LEU A 578 8.52 -16.73 1.55
CA LEU A 578 9.69 -17.60 1.75
C LEU A 578 9.33 -18.94 2.38
N ALA A 579 8.31 -18.98 3.24
CA ALA A 579 7.86 -20.23 3.85
C ALA A 579 6.99 -21.03 2.89
N TRP A 580 6.00 -20.38 2.26
CA TRP A 580 4.99 -21.04 1.42
C TRP A 580 5.61 -21.70 0.19
N THR A 581 6.48 -20.97 -0.52
CA THR A 581 7.05 -21.44 -1.79
C THR A 581 8.07 -22.57 -1.65
N LYS A 582 8.50 -22.91 -0.43
CA LYS A 582 9.33 -24.12 -0.18
C LYS A 582 8.58 -25.41 -0.49
N ALA A 583 7.24 -25.38 -0.46
CA ALA A 583 6.42 -26.53 -0.83
C ALA A 583 6.48 -26.84 -2.33
N ASP A 584 6.92 -25.88 -3.15
CA ASP A 584 7.08 -25.99 -4.60
C ASP A 584 5.82 -26.55 -5.29
N ARG A 585 4.65 -26.05 -4.87
CA ARG A 585 3.36 -26.53 -5.33
C ARG A 585 3.18 -26.21 -6.82
N SER A 586 2.34 -27.00 -7.49
CA SER A 586 1.94 -26.73 -8.86
C SER A 586 1.15 -25.43 -8.96
N ILE A 587 1.51 -24.59 -9.93
CA ILE A 587 0.82 -23.34 -10.28
C ILE A 587 0.34 -23.34 -11.75
N GLU A 588 0.44 -24.47 -12.44
CA GLU A 588 -0.12 -24.63 -13.79
C GLU A 588 -1.61 -25.00 -13.70
N HIS A 589 -2.43 -24.33 -14.50
CA HIS A 589 -3.86 -24.57 -14.71
C HIS A 589 -4.71 -24.67 -13.43
N THR A 590 -4.49 -23.77 -12.48
CA THR A 590 -5.14 -23.79 -11.15
C THR A 590 -5.52 -22.38 -10.68
N ASP A 591 -6.13 -22.26 -9.51
CA ASP A 591 -6.39 -20.97 -8.84
C ASP A 591 -5.08 -20.38 -8.30
N LEU A 592 -4.74 -19.16 -8.72
CA LEU A 592 -3.43 -18.56 -8.51
C LEU A 592 -3.50 -17.19 -7.86
N VAL A 593 -2.48 -16.91 -7.06
CA VAL A 593 -2.17 -15.58 -6.56
C VAL A 593 -0.83 -15.14 -7.14
N LEU A 594 -0.84 -14.02 -7.87
CA LEU A 594 0.36 -13.33 -8.31
C LEU A 594 0.73 -12.26 -7.29
N TRP A 595 1.97 -12.30 -6.82
CA TRP A 595 2.52 -11.33 -5.89
C TRP A 595 3.55 -10.48 -6.63
N HIS A 596 3.28 -9.19 -6.74
CA HIS A 596 4.17 -8.28 -7.44
C HIS A 596 4.83 -7.29 -6.48
N THR A 597 6.15 -7.35 -6.41
CA THR A 597 6.96 -6.41 -5.64
C THR A 597 7.40 -5.24 -6.53
N VAL A 598 7.03 -4.04 -6.10
CA VAL A 598 7.47 -2.76 -6.67
C VAL A 598 8.49 -2.13 -5.73
N GLY A 599 9.72 -1.93 -6.23
CA GLY A 599 10.82 -1.29 -5.53
C GLY A 599 11.10 0.11 -6.06
N VAL A 600 11.28 1.07 -5.16
CA VAL A 600 11.78 2.42 -5.45
C VAL A 600 13.13 2.59 -4.78
N HIS A 601 14.13 3.05 -5.53
CA HIS A 601 15.42 3.43 -4.99
C HIS A 601 15.47 4.95 -4.74
N HIS A 602 15.41 5.36 -3.48
CA HIS A 602 15.40 6.78 -3.13
C HIS A 602 16.80 7.24 -2.71
N ILE A 603 17.52 7.82 -3.68
CA ILE A 603 18.71 8.61 -3.44
C ILE A 603 18.26 10.06 -3.25
N ALA A 604 18.19 10.48 -1.98
CA ALA A 604 17.72 11.81 -1.60
C ALA A 604 18.43 12.94 -2.33
N ARG A 605 17.70 14.03 -2.58
CA ARG A 605 18.20 15.26 -3.22
C ARG A 605 17.78 16.48 -2.41
N PRO A 606 18.48 17.62 -2.51
CA PRO A 606 18.05 18.86 -1.86
C PRO A 606 16.62 19.29 -2.25
N GLU A 607 16.18 19.00 -3.49
CA GLU A 607 14.82 19.30 -3.95
C GLU A 607 13.72 18.50 -3.24
N ASP A 608 14.09 17.44 -2.53
CA ASP A 608 13.17 16.64 -1.73
C ASP A 608 12.97 17.24 -0.31
N TRP A 609 13.66 18.35 0.02
CA TRP A 609 13.62 19.03 1.31
C TRP A 609 13.05 20.46 1.18
N PRO A 610 12.20 20.93 2.14
CA PRO A 610 11.75 20.26 3.36
C PRO A 610 10.53 19.35 3.21
N VAL A 611 9.87 19.38 2.06
CA VAL A 611 8.77 18.47 1.72
C VAL A 611 9.05 17.95 0.32
N MET A 612 9.02 16.63 0.19
CA MET A 612 9.36 15.92 -1.03
C MET A 612 8.24 16.10 -2.07
N PRO A 613 8.55 16.55 -3.29
CA PRO A 613 7.63 16.46 -4.41
C PRO A 613 7.27 15.00 -4.71
N VAL A 614 6.05 14.76 -5.20
CA VAL A 614 5.56 13.38 -5.41
C VAL A 614 6.50 12.57 -6.32
N ALA A 615 6.94 11.42 -5.81
CA ALA A 615 7.56 10.36 -6.58
C ALA A 615 6.52 9.28 -6.93
N TYR A 616 6.63 8.68 -8.11
CA TYR A 616 5.65 7.74 -8.65
C TYR A 616 6.25 6.35 -8.82
N ALA A 617 5.49 5.32 -8.43
CA ALA A 617 5.80 3.92 -8.64
C ALA A 617 4.53 3.14 -8.96
N GLY A 618 4.64 1.92 -9.49
CA GLY A 618 3.47 1.08 -9.74
C GLY A 618 3.62 0.20 -10.98
N PHE A 619 2.50 -0.34 -11.44
CA PHE A 619 2.44 -1.33 -12.53
C PHE A 619 1.09 -1.26 -13.25
N MET A 620 0.98 -1.97 -14.37
CA MET A 620 -0.26 -2.07 -15.13
C MET A 620 -0.54 -3.52 -15.55
N LEU A 621 -1.80 -3.94 -15.49
CA LEU A 621 -2.31 -5.16 -16.12
C LEU A 621 -3.05 -4.76 -17.39
N ARG A 622 -2.63 -5.29 -18.54
CA ARG A 622 -3.25 -4.98 -19.84
C ARG A 622 -3.90 -6.23 -20.44
N PRO A 623 -5.09 -6.14 -21.05
CA PRO A 623 -5.63 -7.26 -21.81
C PRO A 623 -4.69 -7.57 -22.98
N ASN A 624 -4.29 -8.83 -23.12
CA ASN A 624 -3.49 -9.30 -24.26
C ASN A 624 -4.15 -10.55 -24.83
N GLY A 625 -4.95 -10.38 -25.89
CA GLY A 625 -5.80 -11.45 -26.39
C GLY A 625 -7.01 -11.75 -25.50
N PHE A 626 -7.33 -10.94 -24.50
CA PHE A 626 -8.58 -11.09 -23.74
C PHE A 626 -9.82 -10.78 -24.60
N PHE A 627 -9.79 -9.67 -25.33
CA PHE A 627 -10.85 -9.27 -26.25
C PHE A 627 -10.54 -9.69 -27.68
N ALA A 628 -11.57 -9.97 -28.49
CA ALA A 628 -11.41 -10.35 -29.90
C ALA A 628 -10.91 -9.19 -30.79
N GLN A 629 -11.15 -7.96 -30.35
CA GLN A 629 -10.70 -6.71 -30.96
C GLN A 629 -10.57 -5.65 -29.87
N SER A 630 -10.17 -4.42 -30.22
CA SER A 630 -10.10 -3.34 -29.23
C SER A 630 -11.47 -3.12 -28.55
N PRO A 631 -11.56 -3.18 -27.21
CA PRO A 631 -12.80 -2.94 -26.47
C PRO A 631 -13.17 -1.45 -26.44
N ALA A 632 -12.31 -0.57 -26.96
CA ALA A 632 -12.50 0.88 -26.99
C ALA A 632 -13.17 1.40 -28.27
N LEU A 633 -13.59 0.52 -29.18
CA LEU A 633 -14.15 0.92 -30.49
C LEU A 633 -15.58 1.46 -30.42
N ASP A 634 -16.36 1.04 -29.42
CA ASP A 634 -17.75 1.46 -29.21
C ASP A 634 -17.89 2.73 -28.37
N VAL A 635 -16.79 3.21 -27.78
CA VAL A 635 -16.72 4.53 -27.15
C VAL A 635 -17.13 5.57 -28.20
N ALA A 636 -18.12 6.40 -27.87
CA ALA A 636 -18.64 7.39 -28.80
C ALA A 636 -17.59 8.49 -29.10
N PRO A 637 -17.56 9.04 -30.34
CA PRO A 637 -16.81 10.26 -30.59
C PRO A 637 -17.32 11.36 -29.67
N GLN A 638 -16.42 12.25 -29.26
CA GLN A 638 -16.86 13.46 -28.57
C GLN A 638 -17.74 14.26 -29.52
N ALA A 639 -18.96 14.58 -29.10
CA ALA A 639 -19.86 15.40 -29.91
C ALA A 639 -19.17 16.74 -30.22
N GLU A 640 -19.26 17.19 -31.47
CA GLU A 640 -18.97 18.58 -31.86
C GLU A 640 -20.02 19.50 -31.20
N LYS A 641 -19.96 19.66 -29.88
CA LYS A 641 -20.61 20.80 -29.24
C LYS A 641 -19.78 22.03 -29.60
N GLU A 642 -20.45 23.14 -29.92
CA GLU A 642 -19.87 24.48 -30.02
C GLU A 642 -19.24 24.88 -28.66
N HIS A 643 -18.18 24.21 -28.24
CA HIS A 643 -17.29 24.72 -27.22
C HIS A 643 -16.56 25.89 -27.87
N GLY A 644 -16.94 27.09 -27.45
CA GLY A 644 -16.35 28.35 -27.89
C GLY A 644 -14.82 28.20 -27.99
N SER A 645 -14.28 28.75 -29.07
CA SER A 645 -12.86 28.75 -29.40
C SER A 645 -12.01 29.22 -28.20
N HIS A 646 -11.55 28.28 -27.39
CA HIS A 646 -10.54 28.50 -26.35
C HIS A 646 -9.18 27.93 -26.79
N CYS A 647 -8.90 28.01 -28.09
CA CYS A 647 -7.53 27.88 -28.55
C CYS A 647 -6.79 29.14 -28.11
N CYS A 648 -5.70 29.00 -27.36
CA CYS A 648 -4.76 30.10 -27.17
C CYS A 648 -4.17 30.42 -28.54
N GLU A 649 -4.56 31.53 -29.14
CA GLU A 649 -3.87 32.04 -30.32
C GLU A 649 -2.45 32.44 -29.92
N HIS A 650 -1.48 32.19 -30.81
CA HIS A 650 -0.13 32.72 -30.63
C HIS A 650 -0.21 34.27 -30.70
N GLU A 651 0.18 34.95 -29.63
CA GLU A 651 0.38 36.41 -29.63
C GLU A 651 1.51 36.85 -30.58
#